data_AF-A0A6P3XIU6-F1
#
_entry.id   AF-A0A6P3XIU6-F1
#
_cell.length_a   1.000
_cell.length_b   1.000
_cell.length_c   1.000
_cell.angle_alpha   90.00
_cell.angle_beta   90.00
_cell.angle_gamma   90.00
#
_symmetry.space_group_name_H-M   'P 1'
#
loop_
_entity.id
_entity.type
_entity.pdbx_description
1 polymer ?
#
loop_
_entity_poly.entity_id
_entity_poly.type
_entity_poly.pdbx_seq_one_letter_code
_entity_poly.pdbx_strand_id
1 'polypeptide(L)'
;MSVLCLCTSNIHQSTRNVTQTGKILPSPPLDTLCEQRLTPSQEIPTDELALLAKLEEANRLIESDAKSLNSLQSNHSRKGSDTSQVSVASGGSGGNGDAAPGRPNPADVEENTWTLWGHIVADWEYHWKKRKDSVKELVRQGIPHHFRGIVWQLLSGAHDSPVKKQFAEYIKATSACERIIRRDIARTYPEHDFFKEKDGLGQESLFNVMKAYSLHDREVGYCQGSGFIVGLLLLQQMPEEEAFAVLVALMQEYRLRDMYKPSMAELGVCMYQLEHLVADTHPELHAHFTVHGFHTSMYASSWFLTLFTTALRLPVACRIFDVFLSEGMEIIFKVALAMLHLGKEDLLSLDMEGMLKFFQKQLPGRAEKDPDGLMNLAYGMKIHPKRMKKLEKDYTILKMKEQEQMVEIRRLRAENKLLRQRTELLEAESSELADRLVKGQVSRAEEEETAFVVQRELAALRHKHLETSHRLEQAREEVRSLSLVLEQNAVSRESSLDEILTRQEALALQEDMIQLLQDELVRVRLHDAENDALIKELRGRIQELEQDKKTLRESTPDNSVAHLQEELIAVKLREAEANLSLKDLRQRVLDLSAAWQRHLQDHRSAHLTAAADSTPKKLIFWENRSYDVQKLEEDIMSSRMREMEALAEVKELRLKVMELETQVQVATNQLRRQDEVGKVLKEELEAALAREKDLVVKLKEQQYKYSDLESKMKDEAMMARIRDAEHAQQVAELTQKISLLELKNEEMHAEGELRNNLDDSEKVRELQDKVAELKAEFPTPITSPETEPWRWLEESRDFIEFLAHSSSSLCDHVRQRNKIAIRNVNWHDRFNF
;
A
#
# COMPACT_ATOMS: atom_id res chain seq x y z
N MET A 1 -17.65 -12.14 11.13
CA MET A 1 -16.75 -12.84 10.18
C MET A 1 -17.11 -12.46 8.77
N SER A 2 -16.08 -12.11 8.00
CA SER A 2 -16.06 -11.92 6.54
C SER A 2 -16.82 -10.70 6.00
N VAL A 3 -16.20 -9.52 6.12
CA VAL A 3 -15.79 -8.60 5.03
C VAL A 3 -15.30 -7.34 5.73
N LEU A 4 -14.00 -7.28 6.04
CA LEU A 4 -13.20 -6.07 6.30
C LEU A 4 -11.82 -6.54 6.77
N CYS A 5 -10.97 -6.92 5.83
CA CYS A 5 -9.54 -7.00 6.05
C CYS A 5 -8.82 -6.90 4.71
N LEU A 6 -7.73 -6.13 4.68
CA LEU A 6 -6.71 -5.99 3.64
C LEU A 6 -6.99 -4.97 2.51
N CYS A 7 -6.52 -3.74 2.73
CA CYS A 7 -5.93 -2.89 1.70
C CYS A 7 -4.69 -2.18 2.25
N THR A 8 -3.66 -2.96 2.58
CA THR A 8 -2.27 -2.51 2.65
C THR A 8 -1.41 -3.64 2.12
N SER A 9 -0.97 -3.56 0.86
CA SER A 9 0.25 -4.21 0.38
C SER A 9 0.71 -3.63 -0.94
N ASN A 10 1.98 -3.23 -0.90
CA ASN A 10 2.91 -2.97 -1.98
C ASN A 10 2.69 -3.83 -3.24
N ILE A 11 2.78 -3.19 -4.40
CA ILE A 11 3.08 -3.87 -5.66
C ILE A 11 4.40 -3.31 -6.19
N HIS A 12 5.47 -4.06 -5.97
CA HIS A 12 6.59 -4.14 -6.90
C HIS A 12 6.15 -5.00 -8.08
N GLN A 13 6.19 -4.46 -9.29
CA GLN A 13 6.15 -5.27 -10.51
C GLN A 13 7.47 -5.09 -11.28
N SER A 14 8.22 -6.19 -11.29
CA SER A 14 9.34 -6.43 -12.18
C SER A 14 8.79 -6.85 -13.54
N THR A 15 8.99 -6.02 -14.56
CA THR A 15 8.79 -6.40 -15.97
C THR A 15 10.15 -6.73 -16.59
N ARG A 16 10.40 -8.03 -16.80
CA ARG A 16 11.37 -8.52 -17.78
C ARG A 16 10.59 -9.01 -18.99
N ASN A 17 10.79 -8.38 -20.14
CA ASN A 17 10.75 -9.08 -21.43
C ASN A 17 11.73 -8.40 -22.38
N VAL A 18 12.69 -9.21 -22.81
CA VAL A 18 13.75 -8.90 -23.77
C VAL A 18 13.17 -9.06 -25.16
N THR A 19 13.20 -8.00 -25.95
CA THR A 19 13.14 -8.04 -27.41
C THR A 19 14.57 -7.99 -27.94
N GLN A 20 14.97 -8.98 -28.73
CA GLN A 20 16.19 -8.89 -29.53
C GLN A 20 15.90 -9.18 -31.00
N THR A 21 16.47 -8.28 -31.80
CA THR A 21 16.31 -7.98 -33.21
C THR A 21 16.95 -9.00 -34.15
N GLY A 22 16.41 -9.09 -35.37
CA GLY A 22 16.89 -9.97 -36.43
C GLY A 22 18.27 -9.64 -37.01
N LYS A 23 18.80 -10.65 -37.72
CA LYS A 23 19.88 -10.56 -38.71
C LYS A 23 19.49 -11.38 -39.94
N ILE A 24 19.96 -10.92 -41.10
CA ILE A 24 19.51 -11.22 -42.45
C ILE A 24 20.55 -12.09 -43.21
N LEU A 25 20.04 -12.95 -44.11
CA LEU A 25 20.63 -13.68 -45.28
C LEU A 25 21.47 -14.98 -45.04
N PRO A 26 21.57 -15.93 -46.02
CA PRO A 26 20.80 -16.17 -47.27
C PRO A 26 20.32 -17.64 -47.50
N SER A 27 19.36 -17.86 -48.42
CA SER A 27 19.01 -19.14 -49.10
C SER A 27 20.04 -19.50 -50.21
N PRO A 28 20.11 -20.70 -50.87
CA PRO A 28 19.10 -21.77 -51.16
C PRO A 28 19.73 -23.22 -51.14
N PRO A 29 19.29 -24.32 -51.85
CA PRO A 29 18.10 -24.61 -52.68
C PRO A 29 17.36 -25.97 -52.38
N LEU A 30 16.42 -26.28 -53.28
CA LEU A 30 15.37 -27.31 -53.37
C LEU A 30 15.75 -28.81 -53.31
N ASP A 31 14.70 -29.59 -53.02
CA ASP A 31 14.34 -30.97 -53.41
C ASP A 31 15.02 -32.17 -52.74
N THR A 32 14.23 -32.91 -51.93
CA THR A 32 14.07 -34.38 -52.11
C THR A 32 12.79 -34.90 -51.45
N LEU A 33 11.99 -35.62 -52.26
CA LEU A 33 10.83 -36.45 -51.91
C LEU A 33 11.23 -37.64 -51.02
N CYS A 34 10.35 -38.07 -50.10
CA CYS A 34 9.63 -39.35 -50.19
C CYS A 34 8.98 -39.76 -48.84
N GLU A 35 7.65 -39.93 -48.89
CA GLU A 35 6.81 -40.91 -48.20
C GLU A 35 7.14 -41.40 -46.78
N GLN A 36 6.27 -41.06 -45.81
CA GLN A 36 5.81 -42.06 -44.83
C GLN A 36 4.28 -42.11 -44.71
N ARG A 37 3.82 -43.25 -45.20
CA ARG A 37 2.52 -43.90 -45.28
C ARG A 37 1.67 -43.80 -43.99
N LEU A 38 0.41 -43.43 -44.18
CA LEU A 38 -0.71 -43.60 -43.23
C LEU A 38 -0.93 -45.10 -42.91
N THR A 39 -1.18 -45.41 -41.65
CA THR A 39 -1.96 -46.59 -41.25
C THR A 39 -3.10 -46.16 -40.32
N PRO A 40 -4.34 -46.61 -40.57
CA PRO A 40 -5.51 -46.32 -39.74
C PRO A 40 -5.70 -47.46 -38.73
N SER A 41 -5.91 -47.16 -37.44
CA SER A 41 -6.63 -47.99 -36.46
C SER A 41 -6.55 -47.33 -35.08
N GLN A 42 -7.57 -46.56 -34.71
CA GLN A 42 -7.96 -46.44 -33.30
C GLN A 42 -9.47 -46.62 -33.27
N GLU A 43 -9.87 -47.81 -32.84
CA GLU A 43 -11.25 -48.24 -32.71
C GLU A 43 -11.97 -47.32 -31.71
N ILE A 44 -13.11 -46.77 -32.13
CA ILE A 44 -13.98 -45.95 -31.30
C ILE A 44 -14.67 -46.90 -30.29
N PRO A 45 -14.69 -46.58 -28.98
CA PRO A 45 -15.30 -47.43 -27.96
C PRO A 45 -16.77 -47.73 -28.28
N THR A 46 -17.14 -49.01 -28.24
CA THR A 46 -18.48 -49.55 -28.54
C THR A 46 -19.62 -48.92 -27.73
N ASP A 47 -19.33 -48.28 -26.60
CA ASP A 47 -20.33 -47.61 -25.76
C ASP A 47 -20.76 -46.23 -26.31
N GLU A 48 -19.88 -45.51 -27.01
CA GLU A 48 -20.24 -44.21 -27.63
C GLU A 48 -21.11 -44.39 -28.88
N LEU A 49 -20.91 -45.48 -29.63
CA LEU A 49 -21.75 -45.87 -30.77
C LEU A 49 -23.15 -46.29 -30.33
N ALA A 50 -23.27 -46.97 -29.18
CA ALA A 50 -24.56 -47.31 -28.59
C ALA A 50 -25.31 -46.07 -28.06
N LEU A 51 -24.58 -45.07 -27.54
CA LEU A 51 -25.15 -43.81 -27.08
C LEU A 51 -25.65 -42.96 -28.27
N LEU A 52 -24.89 -42.90 -29.35
CA LEU A 52 -25.28 -42.22 -30.59
C LEU A 52 -26.50 -42.89 -31.24
N ALA A 53 -26.56 -44.22 -31.28
CA ALA A 53 -27.74 -44.94 -31.77
C ALA A 53 -29.00 -44.65 -30.94
N LYS A 54 -28.87 -44.55 -29.60
CA LYS A 54 -29.97 -44.16 -28.71
C LYS A 54 -30.40 -42.71 -28.88
N LEU A 55 -29.45 -41.80 -29.13
CA LEU A 55 -29.73 -40.39 -29.40
C LEU A 55 -30.40 -40.18 -30.76
N GLU A 56 -30.00 -40.93 -31.79
CA GLU A 56 -30.67 -40.92 -33.10
C GLU A 56 -32.07 -41.55 -33.03
N GLU A 57 -32.26 -42.62 -32.27
CA GLU A 57 -33.58 -43.23 -32.06
C GLU A 57 -34.54 -42.30 -31.30
N ALA A 58 -34.04 -41.57 -30.29
CA ALA A 58 -34.81 -40.56 -29.57
C ALA A 58 -35.19 -39.37 -30.47
N ASN A 59 -34.27 -38.88 -31.32
CA ASN A 59 -34.56 -37.82 -32.28
C ASN A 59 -35.57 -38.26 -33.33
N ARG A 60 -35.53 -39.53 -33.74
CA ARG A 60 -36.49 -40.10 -34.70
C ARG A 60 -37.89 -40.26 -34.10
N LEU A 61 -38.00 -40.52 -32.79
CA LEU A 61 -39.28 -40.48 -32.07
C LEU A 61 -39.87 -39.06 -32.02
N ILE A 62 -39.04 -38.05 -31.73
CA ILE A 62 -39.45 -36.63 -31.68
C ILE A 62 -39.96 -36.16 -33.05
N GLU A 63 -39.31 -36.55 -34.15
CA GLU A 63 -39.77 -36.23 -35.50
C GLU A 63 -41.08 -36.96 -35.88
N SER A 64 -41.32 -38.16 -35.32
CA SER A 64 -42.56 -38.90 -35.54
C SER A 64 -43.75 -38.29 -34.77
N ASP A 65 -43.51 -37.77 -33.57
CA ASP A 65 -44.51 -37.08 -32.76
C ASP A 65 -44.86 -35.69 -33.35
N ALA A 66 -43.88 -34.99 -33.91
CA ALA A 66 -44.12 -33.73 -34.64
C ALA A 66 -44.99 -33.93 -35.91
N LYS A 67 -44.89 -35.09 -36.57
CA LYS A 67 -45.74 -35.45 -37.72
C LYS A 67 -47.15 -35.90 -37.31
N SER A 68 -47.31 -36.55 -36.15
CA SER A 68 -48.63 -36.89 -35.60
C SER A 68 -49.42 -35.66 -35.14
N LEU A 69 -48.75 -34.62 -34.62
CA LEU A 69 -49.42 -33.39 -34.18
C LEU A 69 -49.90 -32.49 -35.34
N ASN A 70 -49.23 -32.52 -36.49
CA ASN A 70 -49.67 -31.80 -37.70
C ASN A 70 -50.88 -32.46 -38.41
N SER A 71 -51.24 -33.69 -38.05
CA SER A 71 -52.40 -34.41 -38.61
C SER A 71 -53.73 -34.07 -37.92
N LEU A 72 -53.74 -33.26 -36.85
CA LEU A 72 -54.94 -32.92 -36.07
C LEU A 72 -55.42 -31.47 -36.25
N GLN A 73 -54.78 -30.68 -37.12
CA GLN A 73 -55.09 -29.25 -37.31
C GLN A 73 -55.59 -28.88 -38.72
N SER A 74 -56.23 -29.81 -39.44
CA SER A 74 -56.71 -29.56 -40.81
C SER A 74 -58.12 -30.11 -41.13
N ASN A 75 -59.08 -29.99 -40.20
CA ASN A 75 -60.50 -30.22 -40.52
C ASN A 75 -61.44 -29.28 -39.75
N HIS A 76 -61.63 -28.06 -40.26
CA HIS A 76 -62.96 -27.46 -40.42
C HIS A 76 -62.89 -26.13 -41.20
N SER A 77 -63.16 -26.20 -42.51
CA SER A 77 -63.77 -25.08 -43.23
C SER A 77 -64.61 -25.61 -44.38
N ARG A 78 -65.94 -25.41 -44.28
CA ARG A 78 -66.85 -25.44 -45.43
C ARG A 78 -68.02 -24.48 -45.22
N LYS A 79 -68.04 -23.47 -46.11
CA LYS A 79 -69.19 -22.75 -46.71
C LYS A 79 -70.03 -21.84 -45.79
N GLY A 80 -70.44 -20.65 -46.21
CA GLY A 80 -70.35 -19.99 -47.52
C GLY A 80 -70.86 -18.55 -47.43
N SER A 81 -70.54 -17.77 -48.46
CA SER A 81 -70.94 -16.37 -48.62
C SER A 81 -72.42 -16.23 -49.00
N ASP A 82 -73.12 -15.28 -48.40
CA ASP A 82 -74.23 -14.54 -49.02
C ASP A 82 -74.34 -13.17 -48.34
N THR A 83 -73.87 -12.12 -49.03
CA THR A 83 -74.69 -10.98 -49.49
C THR A 83 -75.63 -10.35 -48.46
N SER A 84 -75.32 -9.13 -48.02
CA SER A 84 -76.17 -7.94 -48.23
C SER A 84 -75.60 -6.71 -47.52
N GLN A 85 -75.70 -5.60 -48.23
CA GLN A 85 -75.40 -4.25 -47.78
C GLN A 85 -76.35 -3.83 -46.66
N VAL A 86 -75.89 -3.01 -45.71
CA VAL A 86 -76.52 -1.73 -45.30
C VAL A 86 -75.49 -0.90 -44.50
N SER A 87 -75.20 0.30 -44.99
CA SER A 87 -74.54 1.38 -44.25
C SER A 87 -75.51 2.01 -43.23
N VAL A 88 -75.07 2.41 -42.04
CA VAL A 88 -75.39 3.74 -41.46
C VAL A 88 -74.59 4.02 -40.18
N ALA A 89 -74.21 5.29 -40.08
CA ALA A 89 -73.58 5.91 -38.93
C ALA A 89 -74.62 6.35 -37.87
N SER A 90 -74.11 6.52 -36.64
CA SER A 90 -74.52 7.52 -35.63
C SER A 90 -75.94 7.50 -35.04
N GLY A 91 -75.99 7.44 -33.70
CA GLY A 91 -76.91 8.30 -32.91
C GLY A 91 -77.73 7.63 -31.81
N GLY A 92 -77.37 7.93 -30.55
CA GLY A 92 -78.33 8.49 -29.59
C GLY A 92 -79.06 7.59 -28.59
N SER A 93 -78.66 7.75 -27.31
CA SER A 93 -79.50 7.86 -26.10
C SER A 93 -80.37 6.71 -25.57
N GLY A 94 -80.16 6.41 -24.28
CA GLY A 94 -81.25 6.39 -23.30
C GLY A 94 -81.46 5.08 -22.56
N GLY A 95 -81.03 5.01 -21.31
CA GLY A 95 -81.40 3.92 -20.40
C GLY A 95 -80.74 4.04 -19.03
N ASN A 96 -81.28 4.87 -18.15
CA ASN A 96 -80.91 4.92 -16.73
C ASN A 96 -81.13 3.55 -16.06
N GLY A 97 -80.15 3.14 -15.27
CA GLY A 97 -80.27 2.09 -14.26
C GLY A 97 -79.16 2.28 -13.24
N ASP A 98 -79.54 2.72 -12.04
CA ASP A 98 -78.67 3.00 -10.91
C ASP A 98 -77.70 1.86 -10.59
N ALA A 99 -76.41 2.17 -10.62
CA ALA A 99 -75.38 1.41 -9.90
C ALA A 99 -74.41 2.40 -9.26
N ALA A 100 -74.19 2.20 -7.95
CA ALA A 100 -73.20 2.87 -7.12
C ALA A 100 -71.83 3.01 -7.80
N PRO A 101 -70.94 3.94 -7.38
CA PRO A 101 -69.62 4.07 -7.97
C PRO A 101 -68.81 2.79 -7.65
N GLY A 102 -68.88 1.82 -8.56
CA GLY A 102 -68.11 0.60 -8.52
C GLY A 102 -66.63 0.96 -8.60
N ARG A 103 -65.83 0.36 -7.72
CA ARG A 103 -64.37 0.33 -7.91
C ARG A 103 -64.09 -0.13 -9.34
N PRO A 104 -63.21 0.56 -10.09
CA PRO A 104 -62.84 0.09 -11.42
C PRO A 104 -62.27 -1.33 -11.29
N ASN A 105 -62.71 -2.23 -12.17
CA ASN A 105 -62.24 -3.61 -12.19
C ASN A 105 -60.72 -3.59 -12.46
N PRO A 106 -59.87 -4.31 -11.69
CA PRO A 106 -58.41 -4.26 -11.86
C PRO A 106 -57.96 -4.59 -13.29
N ALA A 107 -58.67 -5.51 -13.96
CA ALA A 107 -58.43 -5.89 -15.33
C ALA A 107 -58.65 -4.73 -16.32
N ASP A 108 -59.69 -3.91 -16.12
CA ASP A 108 -59.98 -2.75 -16.97
C ASP A 108 -58.93 -1.64 -16.79
N VAL A 109 -58.34 -1.53 -15.60
CA VAL A 109 -57.25 -0.57 -15.31
C VAL A 109 -55.94 -1.02 -15.93
N GLU A 110 -55.61 -2.31 -15.87
CA GLU A 110 -54.41 -2.89 -16.48
C GLU A 110 -54.46 -2.83 -18.03
N GLU A 111 -55.61 -3.12 -18.64
CA GLU A 111 -55.79 -3.04 -20.10
C GLU A 111 -55.69 -1.60 -20.62
N ASN A 112 -56.26 -0.63 -19.88
CA ASN A 112 -56.10 0.80 -20.17
C ASN A 112 -54.66 1.29 -19.97
N THR A 113 -53.93 0.75 -18.99
CA THR A 113 -52.52 1.09 -18.75
C THR A 113 -51.62 0.51 -19.85
N TRP A 114 -51.88 -0.73 -20.27
CA TRP A 114 -51.16 -1.40 -21.35
C TRP A 114 -51.31 -0.66 -22.69
N THR A 115 -52.54 -0.34 -23.07
CA THR A 115 -52.84 0.40 -24.31
C THR A 115 -52.24 1.80 -24.29
N LEU A 116 -52.30 2.50 -23.15
CA LEU A 116 -51.67 3.80 -22.97
C LEU A 116 -50.14 3.75 -23.19
N TRP A 117 -49.45 2.80 -22.55
CA TRP A 117 -48.01 2.63 -22.73
C TRP A 117 -47.65 2.22 -24.17
N GLY A 118 -48.47 1.37 -24.81
CA GLY A 118 -48.31 1.02 -26.21
C GLY A 118 -48.36 2.24 -27.13
N HIS A 119 -49.31 3.16 -26.91
CA HIS A 119 -49.42 4.41 -27.68
C HIS A 119 -48.22 5.35 -27.43
N ILE A 120 -47.76 5.46 -26.17
CA ILE A 120 -46.62 6.32 -25.81
C ILE A 120 -45.32 5.81 -26.44
N VAL A 121 -45.10 4.50 -26.42
CA VAL A 121 -43.89 3.88 -26.99
C VAL A 121 -43.88 4.01 -28.51
N ALA A 122 -45.03 3.82 -29.17
CA ALA A 122 -45.14 3.96 -30.62
C ALA A 122 -44.78 5.38 -31.11
N ASP A 123 -45.25 6.42 -30.42
CA ASP A 123 -45.00 7.82 -30.75
C ASP A 123 -44.10 8.53 -29.73
N TRP A 124 -43.02 7.85 -29.29
CA TRP A 124 -42.14 8.34 -28.21
C TRP A 124 -41.65 9.77 -28.42
N GLU A 125 -41.15 10.09 -29.62
CA GLU A 125 -40.63 11.43 -29.92
C GLU A 125 -41.66 12.55 -29.70
N TYR A 126 -42.91 12.32 -30.10
CA TYR A 126 -43.99 13.29 -29.92
C TYR A 126 -44.31 13.46 -28.44
N HIS A 127 -44.47 12.36 -27.72
CA HIS A 127 -44.83 12.35 -26.31
C HIS A 127 -43.73 12.93 -25.42
N TRP A 128 -42.46 12.59 -25.69
CA TRP A 128 -41.32 13.10 -24.93
C TRP A 128 -41.08 14.59 -25.17
N LYS A 129 -41.25 15.08 -26.41
CA LYS A 129 -41.06 16.51 -26.74
C LYS A 129 -42.24 17.39 -26.28
N LYS A 130 -43.49 16.92 -26.41
CA LYS A 130 -44.68 17.74 -26.15
C LYS A 130 -45.41 17.46 -24.84
N ARG A 131 -45.22 16.26 -24.25
CA ARG A 131 -45.94 15.80 -23.03
C ARG A 131 -45.00 15.21 -21.99
N LYS A 132 -43.78 15.78 -21.87
CA LYS A 132 -42.73 15.28 -20.97
C LYS A 132 -43.22 15.09 -19.54
N ASP A 133 -43.92 16.07 -18.97
CA ASP A 133 -44.38 16.01 -17.57
C ASP A 133 -45.45 14.93 -17.37
N SER A 134 -46.32 14.71 -18.35
CA SER A 134 -47.29 13.60 -18.31
C SER A 134 -46.60 12.24 -18.36
N VAL A 135 -45.56 12.09 -19.18
CA VAL A 135 -44.74 10.86 -19.23
C VAL A 135 -44.02 10.64 -17.91
N LYS A 136 -43.47 11.69 -17.29
CA LYS A 136 -42.84 11.61 -15.96
C LYS A 136 -43.82 11.11 -14.90
N GLU A 137 -45.04 11.63 -14.89
CA GLU A 137 -46.06 11.22 -13.93
C GLU A 137 -46.48 9.75 -14.15
N LEU A 138 -46.59 9.30 -15.40
CA LEU A 138 -46.83 7.88 -15.71
C LEU A 138 -45.68 6.97 -15.26
N VAL A 139 -44.43 7.41 -15.42
CA VAL A 139 -43.26 6.69 -14.89
C VAL A 139 -43.32 6.60 -13.36
N ARG A 140 -43.77 7.67 -12.68
CA ARG A 140 -43.99 7.65 -11.22
C ARG A 140 -45.10 6.71 -10.80
N GLN A 141 -46.11 6.49 -11.62
CA GLN A 141 -47.17 5.51 -11.35
C GLN A 141 -46.71 4.06 -11.56
N GLY A 142 -45.76 3.81 -12.47
CA GLY A 142 -45.27 2.45 -12.74
C GLY A 142 -45.13 2.16 -14.22
N ILE A 143 -43.97 1.66 -14.62
CA ILE A 143 -43.80 1.07 -15.95
C ILE A 143 -44.17 -0.42 -15.86
N PRO A 144 -45.13 -0.91 -16.66
CA PRO A 144 -45.43 -2.34 -16.73
C PRO A 144 -44.20 -3.14 -17.18
N HIS A 145 -44.00 -4.32 -16.60
CA HIS A 145 -42.79 -5.13 -16.79
C HIS A 145 -42.41 -5.33 -18.27
N HIS A 146 -43.39 -5.68 -19.12
CA HIS A 146 -43.20 -5.96 -20.54
C HIS A 146 -42.71 -4.75 -21.35
N PHE A 147 -42.98 -3.53 -20.89
CA PHE A 147 -42.53 -2.31 -21.57
C PHE A 147 -41.18 -1.80 -21.06
N ARG A 148 -40.68 -2.27 -19.90
CA ARG A 148 -39.45 -1.72 -19.29
C ARG A 148 -38.25 -1.82 -20.20
N GLY A 149 -38.03 -2.97 -20.84
CA GLY A 149 -36.89 -3.16 -21.73
C GLY A 149 -36.83 -2.15 -22.88
N ILE A 150 -37.98 -1.70 -23.39
CA ILE A 150 -38.08 -0.69 -24.45
C ILE A 150 -38.05 0.72 -23.87
N VAL A 151 -38.88 0.99 -22.85
CA VAL A 151 -39.02 2.34 -22.26
C VAL A 151 -37.71 2.80 -21.61
N TRP A 152 -36.93 1.91 -20.99
CA TRP A 152 -35.63 2.28 -20.42
C TRP A 152 -34.62 2.73 -21.49
N GLN A 153 -34.61 2.09 -22.66
CA GLN A 153 -33.77 2.52 -23.79
C GLN A 153 -34.22 3.86 -24.35
N LEU A 154 -35.53 4.12 -24.36
CA LEU A 154 -36.11 5.37 -24.83
C LEU A 154 -35.86 6.53 -23.84
N LEU A 155 -35.99 6.28 -22.53
CA LEU A 155 -35.70 7.24 -21.47
C LEU A 155 -34.23 7.63 -21.42
N SER A 156 -33.33 6.65 -21.58
CA SER A 156 -31.88 6.88 -21.56
C SER A 156 -31.30 7.35 -22.90
N GLY A 157 -32.13 7.51 -23.95
CA GLY A 157 -31.67 7.86 -25.30
C GLY A 157 -30.78 6.81 -25.98
N ALA A 158 -30.70 5.59 -25.45
CA ALA A 158 -29.76 4.57 -25.92
C ALA A 158 -30.24 3.80 -27.15
N HIS A 159 -31.53 3.87 -27.50
CA HIS A 159 -32.13 3.14 -28.63
C HIS A 159 -31.37 3.35 -29.96
N ASP A 160 -30.96 4.58 -30.27
CA ASP A 160 -30.24 4.95 -31.51
C ASP A 160 -28.74 5.20 -31.31
N SER A 161 -28.17 4.74 -30.19
CA SER A 161 -26.76 5.03 -29.87
C SER A 161 -25.80 4.36 -30.86
N PRO A 162 -24.83 5.09 -31.45
CA PRO A 162 -23.84 4.52 -32.37
C PRO A 162 -22.89 3.54 -31.67
N VAL A 163 -22.82 3.58 -30.33
CA VAL A 163 -21.94 2.75 -29.50
C VAL A 163 -22.32 1.26 -29.59
N LYS A 164 -23.57 0.94 -29.94
CA LYS A 164 -24.02 -0.44 -30.22
C LYS A 164 -23.12 -1.15 -31.23
N LYS A 165 -22.69 -0.44 -32.28
CA LYS A 165 -21.84 -0.99 -33.35
C LYS A 165 -20.45 -1.41 -32.86
N GLN A 166 -19.95 -0.79 -31.79
CA GLN A 166 -18.63 -1.06 -31.23
C GLN A 166 -18.63 -2.30 -30.33
N PHE A 167 -19.81 -2.74 -29.87
CA PHE A 167 -19.94 -3.90 -28.98
C PHE A 167 -19.29 -5.16 -29.55
N ALA A 168 -19.57 -5.47 -30.83
CA ALA A 168 -19.02 -6.64 -31.51
C ALA A 168 -17.48 -6.66 -31.58
N GLU A 169 -16.84 -5.48 -31.62
CA GLU A 169 -15.38 -5.37 -31.59
C GLU A 169 -14.84 -5.60 -30.17
N TYR A 170 -15.51 -5.05 -29.16
CA TYR A 170 -15.08 -5.20 -27.76
C TYR A 170 -15.18 -6.64 -27.24
N ILE A 171 -16.17 -7.41 -27.68
CA ILE A 171 -16.29 -8.82 -27.29
C ILE A 171 -15.08 -9.64 -27.76
N LYS A 172 -14.53 -9.32 -28.94
CA LYS A 172 -13.35 -9.99 -29.53
C LYS A 172 -12.04 -9.59 -28.85
N ALA A 173 -11.97 -8.40 -28.27
CA ALA A 173 -10.78 -7.92 -27.56
C ALA A 173 -10.65 -8.55 -26.16
N THR A 174 -9.48 -8.46 -25.53
CA THR A 174 -9.23 -8.97 -24.17
C THR A 174 -9.18 -7.84 -23.15
N SER A 175 -9.79 -8.04 -21.98
CA SER A 175 -9.80 -7.03 -20.90
C SER A 175 -8.93 -7.45 -19.71
N ALA A 176 -8.22 -6.48 -19.12
CA ALA A 176 -7.46 -6.69 -17.89
C ALA A 176 -8.38 -6.98 -16.67
N CYS A 177 -9.67 -6.63 -16.76
CA CYS A 177 -10.64 -6.77 -15.67
C CYS A 177 -11.36 -8.13 -15.64
N GLU A 178 -11.15 -9.02 -16.62
CA GLU A 178 -11.94 -10.26 -16.78
C GLU A 178 -11.99 -11.12 -15.52
N ARG A 179 -10.86 -11.28 -14.82
CA ARG A 179 -10.80 -12.07 -13.58
C ARG A 179 -11.67 -11.49 -12.46
N ILE A 180 -11.70 -10.17 -12.33
CA ILE A 180 -12.50 -9.48 -11.30
C ILE A 180 -13.98 -9.55 -11.69
N ILE A 181 -14.30 -9.33 -12.97
CA ILE A 181 -15.65 -9.43 -13.51
C ILE A 181 -16.24 -10.83 -13.24
N ARG A 182 -15.54 -11.92 -13.59
CA ARG A 182 -16.04 -13.29 -13.38
C ARG A 182 -16.34 -13.60 -11.92
N ARG A 183 -15.48 -13.15 -11.01
CA ARG A 183 -15.69 -13.34 -9.56
C ARG A 183 -16.97 -12.65 -9.09
N ASP A 184 -17.25 -11.46 -9.61
CA ASP A 184 -18.40 -10.65 -9.18
C ASP A 184 -19.71 -11.11 -9.84
N ILE A 185 -19.66 -11.70 -11.04
CA ILE A 185 -20.83 -12.29 -11.70
C ILE A 185 -21.41 -13.45 -10.87
N ALA A 186 -20.56 -14.31 -10.31
CA ALA A 186 -21.00 -15.45 -9.50
C ALA A 186 -21.81 -15.04 -8.25
N ARG A 187 -21.73 -13.78 -7.82
CA ARG A 187 -22.50 -13.23 -6.69
C ARG A 187 -23.60 -12.25 -7.10
N THR A 188 -23.84 -12.06 -8.41
CA THR A 188 -24.86 -11.15 -8.94
C THR A 188 -26.16 -11.93 -9.20
N TYR A 189 -27.20 -11.66 -8.40
CA TYR A 189 -28.49 -12.38 -8.43
C TYR A 189 -28.37 -13.93 -8.47
N PRO A 190 -27.60 -14.55 -7.55
CA PRO A 190 -27.28 -15.98 -7.63
C PRO A 190 -28.50 -16.90 -7.50
N GLU A 191 -29.57 -16.42 -6.86
CA GLU A 191 -30.82 -17.16 -6.67
C GLU A 191 -31.77 -17.06 -7.87
N HIS A 192 -31.51 -16.16 -8.82
CA HIS A 192 -32.40 -15.93 -9.95
C HIS A 192 -32.16 -16.96 -11.06
N ASP A 193 -33.22 -17.56 -11.62
CA ASP A 193 -33.13 -18.65 -12.60
C ASP A 193 -32.23 -18.34 -13.81
N PHE A 194 -32.29 -17.11 -14.32
CA PHE A 194 -31.46 -16.66 -15.45
C PHE A 194 -29.94 -16.60 -15.15
N PHE A 195 -29.54 -16.42 -13.88
CA PHE A 195 -28.14 -16.28 -13.47
C PHE A 195 -27.62 -17.42 -12.59
N LYS A 196 -28.48 -18.36 -12.16
CA LYS A 196 -28.09 -19.44 -11.23
C LYS A 196 -27.11 -20.44 -11.86
N GLU A 197 -27.24 -20.67 -13.17
CA GLU A 197 -26.40 -21.62 -13.88
C GLU A 197 -25.00 -21.04 -14.08
N LYS A 198 -24.00 -21.76 -13.56
CA LYS A 198 -22.60 -21.36 -13.68
C LYS A 198 -22.18 -21.42 -15.15
N ASP A 199 -21.63 -20.32 -15.65
CA ASP A 199 -21.26 -20.17 -17.06
C ASP A 199 -22.47 -20.38 -18.02
N GLY A 200 -23.70 -20.20 -17.51
CA GLY A 200 -24.92 -20.21 -18.33
C GLY A 200 -25.10 -18.91 -19.11
N LEU A 201 -26.07 -18.92 -20.03
CA LEU A 201 -26.36 -17.81 -20.95
C LEU A 201 -26.43 -16.44 -20.25
N GLY A 202 -27.14 -16.33 -19.12
CA GLY A 202 -27.24 -15.05 -18.40
C GLY A 202 -25.92 -14.57 -17.81
N GLN A 203 -25.10 -15.48 -17.26
CA GLN A 203 -23.78 -15.11 -16.73
C GLN A 203 -22.82 -14.71 -17.84
N GLU A 204 -22.87 -15.39 -19.00
CA GLU A 204 -22.08 -15.03 -20.18
C GLU A 204 -22.51 -13.67 -20.75
N SER A 205 -23.81 -13.42 -20.88
CA SER A 205 -24.33 -12.12 -21.32
C SER A 205 -23.89 -10.99 -20.39
N LEU A 206 -23.96 -11.21 -19.08
CA LEU A 206 -23.48 -10.24 -18.10
C LEU A 206 -21.96 -10.02 -18.21
N PHE A 207 -21.19 -11.10 -18.43
CA PHE A 207 -19.74 -11.02 -18.64
C PHE A 207 -19.40 -10.21 -19.88
N ASN A 208 -20.08 -10.47 -20.99
CA ASN A 208 -19.87 -9.80 -22.27
C ASN A 208 -20.11 -8.29 -22.15
N VAL A 209 -21.24 -7.88 -21.56
CA VAL A 209 -21.56 -6.46 -21.37
C VAL A 209 -20.57 -5.77 -20.43
N MET A 210 -20.23 -6.38 -19.29
CA MET A 210 -19.26 -5.79 -18.36
C MET A 210 -17.86 -5.72 -18.95
N LYS A 211 -17.44 -6.75 -19.70
CA LYS A 211 -16.17 -6.77 -20.42
C LYS A 211 -16.12 -5.65 -21.47
N ALA A 212 -17.17 -5.52 -22.28
CA ALA A 212 -17.26 -4.48 -23.30
C ALA A 212 -17.16 -3.08 -22.70
N TYR A 213 -17.87 -2.84 -21.59
CA TYR A 213 -17.78 -1.57 -20.87
C TYR A 213 -16.38 -1.27 -20.34
N SER A 214 -15.71 -2.26 -19.74
CA SER A 214 -14.34 -2.08 -19.23
C SER A 214 -13.32 -1.71 -20.31
N LEU A 215 -13.60 -2.06 -21.57
CA LEU A 215 -12.78 -1.73 -22.73
C LEU A 215 -13.15 -0.37 -23.34
N HIS A 216 -14.44 -0.02 -23.28
CA HIS A 216 -14.96 1.26 -23.74
C HIS A 216 -14.42 2.42 -22.88
N ASP A 217 -14.46 2.28 -21.56
CA ASP A 217 -13.94 3.28 -20.62
C ASP A 217 -12.83 2.70 -19.75
N ARG A 218 -11.58 2.87 -20.19
CA ARG A 218 -10.40 2.35 -19.48
C ARG A 218 -10.08 3.10 -18.18
N GLU A 219 -10.58 4.33 -18.00
CA GLU A 219 -10.33 5.12 -16.78
C GLU A 219 -11.14 4.55 -15.61
N VAL A 220 -12.40 4.22 -15.85
CA VAL A 220 -13.26 3.54 -14.86
C VAL A 220 -12.97 2.05 -14.83
N GLY A 221 -12.86 1.42 -16.01
CA GLY A 221 -12.73 -0.01 -16.16
C GLY A 221 -13.96 -0.75 -15.62
N TYR A 222 -13.75 -1.59 -14.61
CA TYR A 222 -14.81 -2.30 -13.91
C TYR A 222 -14.96 -1.79 -12.47
N CYS A 223 -16.15 -1.25 -12.13
CA CYS A 223 -16.49 -0.89 -10.76
C CYS A 223 -17.32 -1.99 -10.09
N GLN A 224 -16.90 -2.41 -8.90
CA GLN A 224 -17.66 -3.37 -8.09
C GLN A 224 -19.09 -2.85 -7.84
N GLY A 225 -20.08 -3.70 -8.08
CA GLY A 225 -21.50 -3.35 -7.94
C GLY A 225 -22.20 -2.98 -9.25
N SER A 226 -21.47 -2.53 -10.27
CA SER A 226 -22.04 -2.20 -11.59
C SER A 226 -22.68 -3.41 -12.29
N GLY A 227 -22.18 -4.61 -12.01
CA GLY A 227 -22.77 -5.87 -12.51
C GLY A 227 -24.23 -6.07 -12.07
N PHE A 228 -24.66 -5.56 -10.92
CA PHE A 228 -26.06 -5.66 -10.49
C PHE A 228 -26.99 -4.76 -11.31
N ILE A 229 -26.49 -3.62 -11.81
CA ILE A 229 -27.22 -2.74 -12.71
C ILE A 229 -27.39 -3.43 -14.08
N VAL A 230 -26.30 -3.97 -14.63
CA VAL A 230 -26.38 -4.70 -15.91
C VAL A 230 -27.24 -5.96 -15.78
N GLY A 231 -27.12 -6.68 -14.67
CA GLY A 231 -27.98 -7.82 -14.37
C GLY A 231 -29.45 -7.42 -14.39
N LEU A 232 -29.81 -6.27 -13.79
CA LEU A 232 -31.18 -5.75 -13.83
C LEU A 232 -31.65 -5.47 -15.27
N LEU A 233 -30.81 -4.87 -16.11
CA LEU A 233 -31.13 -4.59 -17.52
C LEU A 233 -31.41 -5.88 -18.30
N LEU A 234 -30.54 -6.88 -18.16
CA LEU A 234 -30.68 -8.18 -18.84
C LEU A 234 -31.95 -8.93 -18.37
N LEU A 235 -32.32 -8.81 -17.09
CA LEU A 235 -33.55 -9.40 -16.56
C LEU A 235 -34.84 -8.79 -17.13
N GLN A 236 -34.79 -7.55 -17.61
CA GLN A 236 -35.93 -6.94 -18.33
C GLN A 236 -36.00 -7.34 -19.81
N GLN A 237 -35.39 -8.48 -20.17
CA GLN A 237 -35.37 -9.04 -21.52
C GLN A 237 -34.72 -8.11 -22.56
N MET A 238 -33.77 -7.29 -22.12
CA MET A 238 -32.95 -6.49 -23.03
C MET A 238 -31.82 -7.34 -23.61
N PRO A 239 -31.58 -7.30 -24.94
CA PRO A 239 -30.41 -7.96 -25.50
C PRO A 239 -29.10 -7.25 -25.07
N GLU A 240 -27.97 -7.95 -25.23
CA GLU A 240 -26.68 -7.52 -24.71
C GLU A 240 -26.20 -6.17 -25.28
N GLU A 241 -26.44 -5.93 -26.57
CA GLU A 241 -26.04 -4.71 -27.27
C GLU A 241 -26.78 -3.48 -26.73
N GLU A 242 -28.09 -3.62 -26.50
CA GLU A 242 -28.94 -2.60 -25.91
C GLU A 242 -28.58 -2.35 -24.45
N ALA A 243 -28.34 -3.42 -23.67
CA ALA A 243 -27.94 -3.32 -22.27
C ALA A 243 -26.60 -2.58 -22.14
N PHE A 244 -25.64 -2.86 -23.04
CA PHE A 244 -24.38 -2.13 -23.13
C PHE A 244 -24.60 -0.65 -23.47
N ALA A 245 -25.45 -0.34 -24.46
CA ALA A 245 -25.74 1.04 -24.82
C ALA A 245 -26.41 1.83 -23.68
N VAL A 246 -27.36 1.22 -22.96
CA VAL A 246 -27.97 1.83 -21.77
C VAL A 246 -26.93 2.04 -20.67
N LEU A 247 -26.05 1.07 -20.42
CA LEU A 247 -24.98 1.22 -19.43
C LEU A 247 -24.06 2.40 -19.79
N VAL A 248 -23.69 2.57 -21.06
CA VAL A 248 -22.86 3.70 -21.50
C VAL A 248 -23.61 5.03 -21.29
N ALA A 249 -24.90 5.10 -21.64
CA ALA A 249 -25.72 6.30 -21.41
C ALA A 249 -25.82 6.65 -19.91
N LEU A 250 -26.03 5.63 -19.06
CA LEU A 250 -26.06 5.77 -17.61
C LEU A 250 -24.75 6.36 -17.06
N MET A 251 -23.62 5.93 -17.60
CA MET A 251 -22.32 6.40 -17.17
C MET A 251 -22.07 7.85 -17.60
N GLN A 252 -22.47 8.22 -18.82
CA GLN A 252 -22.22 9.55 -19.38
C GLN A 252 -23.24 10.61 -18.91
N GLU A 253 -24.54 10.29 -18.91
CA GLU A 253 -25.61 11.27 -18.70
C GLU A 253 -26.12 11.33 -17.25
N TYR A 254 -25.95 10.25 -16.47
CA TYR A 254 -26.53 10.12 -15.12
C TYR A 254 -25.49 10.21 -13.99
N ARG A 255 -24.29 10.76 -14.26
CA ARG A 255 -23.19 10.97 -13.29
C ARG A 255 -22.62 9.69 -12.65
N LEU A 256 -22.99 8.50 -13.13
CA LEU A 256 -22.49 7.24 -12.56
C LEU A 256 -21.00 7.02 -12.84
N ARG A 257 -20.49 7.48 -14.00
CA ARG A 257 -19.07 7.39 -14.34
C ARG A 257 -18.18 8.02 -13.27
N ASP A 258 -18.50 9.24 -12.85
CA ASP A 258 -17.67 9.99 -11.89
C ASP A 258 -17.71 9.36 -10.49
N MET A 259 -18.81 8.69 -10.11
CA MET A 259 -18.87 7.91 -8.87
C MET A 259 -18.03 6.64 -8.93
N TYR A 260 -17.87 6.04 -10.11
CA TYR A 260 -17.16 4.77 -10.30
C TYR A 260 -15.67 4.93 -10.62
N LYS A 261 -15.19 6.15 -10.85
CA LYS A 261 -13.76 6.42 -10.98
C LYS A 261 -12.99 5.91 -9.74
N PRO A 262 -11.74 5.43 -9.90
CA PRO A 262 -10.97 4.86 -8.78
C PRO A 262 -10.81 5.78 -7.55
N SER A 263 -10.85 7.11 -7.74
CA SER A 263 -10.78 8.07 -6.64
C SER A 263 -12.05 8.11 -5.78
N MET A 264 -13.18 7.62 -6.29
CA MET A 264 -14.50 7.66 -5.64
C MET A 264 -14.89 9.08 -5.17
N ALA A 265 -14.36 10.12 -5.82
CA ALA A 265 -14.50 11.50 -5.39
C ALA A 265 -15.97 11.95 -5.37
N GLU A 266 -16.70 11.61 -6.43
CA GLU A 266 -18.12 11.95 -6.58
C GLU A 266 -19.00 11.18 -5.60
N LEU A 267 -18.65 9.92 -5.30
CA LEU A 267 -19.34 9.16 -4.24
C LEU A 267 -19.18 9.87 -2.89
N GLY A 268 -17.98 10.37 -2.60
CA GLY A 268 -17.71 11.18 -1.40
C GLY A 268 -18.55 12.45 -1.32
N VAL A 269 -18.73 13.15 -2.45
CA VAL A 269 -19.65 14.31 -2.56
C VAL A 269 -21.08 13.87 -2.19
N CYS A 270 -21.56 12.77 -2.76
CA CYS A 270 -22.90 12.24 -2.47
C CYS A 270 -23.07 11.88 -0.99
N MET A 271 -22.08 11.26 -0.35
CA MET A 271 -22.13 10.94 1.08
C MET A 271 -22.21 12.21 1.93
N TYR A 272 -21.40 13.23 1.62
CA TYR A 272 -21.41 14.51 2.31
C TYR A 272 -22.75 15.25 2.13
N GLN A 273 -23.29 15.24 0.91
CA GLN A 273 -24.61 15.81 0.61
C GLN A 273 -25.70 15.08 1.39
N LEU A 274 -25.70 13.74 1.40
CA LEU A 274 -26.70 12.97 2.12
C LEU A 274 -26.60 13.21 3.63
N GLU A 275 -25.40 13.27 4.21
CA GLU A 275 -25.21 13.57 5.63
C GLU A 275 -25.83 14.91 6.04
N HIS A 276 -25.63 15.96 5.22
CA HIS A 276 -26.23 17.27 5.47
C HIS A 276 -27.74 17.29 5.22
N LEU A 277 -28.24 16.54 4.24
CA LEU A 277 -29.68 16.39 4.04
C LEU A 277 -30.35 15.64 5.20
N VAL A 278 -29.66 14.66 5.80
CA VAL A 278 -30.13 13.99 7.02
C VAL A 278 -30.13 14.95 8.19
N ALA A 279 -29.11 15.80 8.34
CA ALA A 279 -29.10 16.86 9.36
C ALA A 279 -30.28 17.84 9.19
N ASP A 280 -30.61 18.22 7.94
CA ASP A 280 -31.69 19.17 7.64
C ASP A 280 -33.09 18.52 7.82
N THR A 281 -33.25 17.22 7.54
CA THR A 281 -34.57 16.53 7.56
C THR A 281 -34.85 15.75 8.85
N HIS A 282 -33.82 15.16 9.45
CA HIS A 282 -33.90 14.28 10.63
C HIS A 282 -32.77 14.62 11.62
N PRO A 283 -32.80 15.80 12.27
CA PRO A 283 -31.71 16.27 13.12
C PRO A 283 -31.41 15.36 14.32
N GLU A 284 -32.44 14.74 14.90
CA GLU A 284 -32.29 13.76 15.99
C GLU A 284 -31.48 12.55 15.57
N LEU A 285 -31.75 12.04 14.36
CA LEU A 285 -31.04 10.88 13.80
C LEU A 285 -29.60 11.24 13.45
N HIS A 286 -29.38 12.44 12.88
CA HIS A 286 -28.04 12.93 12.60
C HIS A 286 -27.21 13.07 13.89
N ALA A 287 -27.77 13.66 14.95
CA ALA A 287 -27.09 13.78 16.24
C ALA A 287 -26.71 12.41 16.82
N HIS A 288 -27.62 11.44 16.75
CA HIS A 288 -27.35 10.06 17.17
C HIS A 288 -26.20 9.43 16.38
N PHE A 289 -26.21 9.58 15.05
CA PHE A 289 -25.13 9.11 14.18
C PHE A 289 -23.79 9.78 14.51
N THR A 290 -23.77 11.09 14.78
CA THR A 290 -22.54 11.81 15.16
C THR A 290 -21.99 11.32 16.50
N VAL A 291 -22.84 11.12 17.50
CA VAL A 291 -22.42 10.62 18.83
C VAL A 291 -21.78 9.22 18.73
N HIS A 292 -22.34 8.36 17.89
CA HIS A 292 -21.83 7.00 17.69
C HIS A 292 -20.72 6.89 16.64
N GLY A 293 -20.29 8.00 16.03
CA GLY A 293 -19.30 7.99 14.93
C GLY A 293 -19.77 7.19 13.71
N PHE A 294 -21.09 7.12 13.50
CA PHE A 294 -21.70 6.33 12.44
C PHE A 294 -21.81 7.17 11.16
N HIS A 295 -20.87 6.99 10.24
CA HIS A 295 -20.80 7.77 9.00
C HIS A 295 -21.76 7.24 7.93
N THR A 296 -22.35 8.15 7.15
CA THR A 296 -23.25 7.84 6.03
C THR A 296 -22.65 6.86 5.01
N SER A 297 -21.33 6.94 4.80
CA SER A 297 -20.58 6.04 3.91
C SER A 297 -20.65 4.56 4.33
N MET A 298 -20.91 4.25 5.61
CA MET A 298 -20.94 2.88 6.12
C MET A 298 -22.15 2.08 5.62
N TYR A 299 -23.28 2.74 5.36
CA TYR A 299 -24.53 2.08 4.94
C TYR A 299 -25.01 2.51 3.55
N ALA A 300 -24.80 3.77 3.16
CA ALA A 300 -25.39 4.31 1.93
C ALA A 300 -24.51 4.09 0.68
N SER A 301 -23.22 3.74 0.82
CA SER A 301 -22.33 3.57 -0.33
C SER A 301 -22.87 2.57 -1.37
N SER A 302 -23.42 1.43 -0.93
CA SER A 302 -24.04 0.45 -1.83
C SER A 302 -25.32 0.97 -2.47
N TRP A 303 -26.10 1.79 -1.78
CA TRP A 303 -27.34 2.36 -2.31
C TRP A 303 -27.10 3.22 -3.55
N PHE A 304 -26.08 4.09 -3.50
CA PHE A 304 -25.69 4.93 -4.63
C PHE A 304 -24.97 4.11 -5.71
N LEU A 305 -24.00 3.27 -5.32
CA LEU A 305 -23.21 2.52 -6.28
C LEU A 305 -24.01 1.48 -7.03
N THR A 306 -25.10 0.95 -6.47
CA THR A 306 -25.91 -0.07 -7.16
C THR A 306 -27.34 0.38 -7.40
N LEU A 307 -27.67 1.66 -7.21
CA LEU A 307 -29.03 2.19 -7.35
C LEU A 307 -30.07 1.34 -6.59
N PHE A 308 -29.74 0.97 -5.35
CA PHE A 308 -30.53 0.08 -4.46
C PHE A 308 -30.73 -1.37 -4.93
N THR A 309 -30.22 -1.79 -6.09
CA THR A 309 -30.39 -3.17 -6.60
C THR A 309 -29.82 -4.27 -5.70
N THR A 310 -28.83 -3.97 -4.87
CA THR A 310 -28.27 -4.91 -3.89
C THR A 310 -28.97 -4.85 -2.53
N ALA A 311 -29.72 -3.79 -2.27
CA ALA A 311 -30.37 -3.55 -0.97
C ALA A 311 -31.84 -3.96 -0.96
N LEU A 312 -32.54 -3.86 -2.09
CA LEU A 312 -33.98 -4.12 -2.23
C LEU A 312 -34.23 -5.20 -3.29
N ARG A 313 -35.32 -5.95 -3.13
CA ARG A 313 -35.79 -6.93 -4.12
C ARG A 313 -36.11 -6.30 -5.48
N LEU A 314 -36.04 -7.13 -6.52
CA LEU A 314 -36.21 -6.73 -7.93
C LEU A 314 -37.42 -5.84 -8.22
N PRO A 315 -38.65 -6.08 -7.69
CA PRO A 315 -39.80 -5.24 -8.01
C PRO A 315 -39.61 -3.77 -7.57
N VAL A 316 -39.10 -3.56 -6.35
CA VAL A 316 -38.88 -2.21 -5.81
C VAL A 316 -37.66 -1.57 -6.49
N ALA A 317 -36.60 -2.33 -6.71
CA ALA A 317 -35.43 -1.87 -7.45
C ALA A 317 -35.78 -1.40 -8.87
N CYS A 318 -36.64 -2.13 -9.59
CA CYS A 318 -37.15 -1.72 -10.90
C CYS A 318 -37.90 -0.38 -10.82
N ARG A 319 -38.76 -0.20 -9.81
CA ARG A 319 -39.53 1.06 -9.64
C ARG A 319 -38.63 2.26 -9.35
N ILE A 320 -37.58 2.07 -8.55
CA ILE A 320 -36.57 3.11 -8.32
C ILE A 320 -35.82 3.41 -9.62
N PHE A 321 -35.47 2.38 -10.38
CA PHE A 321 -34.75 2.51 -11.65
C PHE A 321 -35.59 3.21 -12.74
N ASP A 322 -36.89 2.91 -12.82
CA ASP A 322 -37.87 3.58 -13.72
C ASP A 322 -37.79 5.10 -13.54
N VAL A 323 -37.88 5.55 -12.28
CA VAL A 323 -37.86 6.99 -11.93
C VAL A 323 -36.45 7.57 -12.07
N PHE A 324 -35.41 6.80 -11.74
CA PHE A 324 -34.03 7.23 -11.90
C PHE A 324 -33.70 7.59 -13.35
N LEU A 325 -34.15 6.80 -14.33
CA LEU A 325 -33.97 7.13 -15.74
C LEU A 325 -34.72 8.41 -16.17
N SER A 326 -35.79 8.79 -15.46
CA SER A 326 -36.62 9.94 -15.79
C SER A 326 -36.23 11.24 -15.07
N GLU A 327 -35.77 11.14 -13.82
CA GLU A 327 -35.46 12.26 -12.92
C GLU A 327 -33.98 12.38 -12.55
N GLY A 328 -33.16 11.35 -12.82
CA GLY A 328 -31.73 11.33 -12.54
C GLY A 328 -31.38 11.04 -11.08
N MET A 329 -30.17 11.44 -10.67
CA MET A 329 -29.62 11.09 -9.34
C MET A 329 -30.41 11.64 -8.15
N GLU A 330 -31.26 12.66 -8.34
CA GLU A 330 -32.05 13.26 -7.26
C GLU A 330 -32.97 12.24 -6.58
N ILE A 331 -33.54 11.29 -7.34
CA ILE A 331 -34.43 10.27 -6.74
C ILE A 331 -33.68 9.35 -5.78
N ILE A 332 -32.39 9.08 -6.01
CA ILE A 332 -31.59 8.22 -5.13
C ILE A 332 -31.43 8.85 -3.74
N PHE A 333 -31.20 10.17 -3.69
CA PHE A 333 -31.20 10.91 -2.43
C PHE A 333 -32.58 10.89 -1.76
N LYS A 334 -33.66 11.10 -2.52
CA LYS A 334 -35.03 11.08 -1.98
C LYS A 334 -35.40 9.72 -1.39
N VAL A 335 -35.07 8.63 -2.08
CA VAL A 335 -35.29 7.27 -1.60
C VAL A 335 -34.43 6.97 -0.38
N ALA A 336 -33.16 7.40 -0.36
CA ALA A 336 -32.31 7.26 0.83
C ALA A 336 -32.90 7.96 2.07
N LEU A 337 -33.42 9.18 1.91
CA LEU A 337 -34.09 9.91 2.98
C LEU A 337 -35.41 9.26 3.40
N ALA A 338 -36.21 8.76 2.45
CA ALA A 338 -37.45 8.03 2.74
C ALA A 338 -37.19 6.73 3.51
N MET A 339 -36.14 6.00 3.13
CA MET A 339 -35.67 4.80 3.84
C MET A 339 -35.27 5.14 5.29
N LEU A 340 -34.53 6.24 5.50
CA LEU A 340 -34.16 6.69 6.84
C LEU A 340 -35.37 7.12 7.66
N HIS A 341 -36.34 7.80 7.05
CA HIS A 341 -37.58 8.19 7.71
C HIS A 341 -38.39 6.98 8.19
N LEU A 342 -38.47 5.91 7.37
CA LEU A 342 -39.18 4.67 7.71
C LEU A 342 -38.54 3.91 8.89
N GLY A 343 -37.22 4.03 9.05
CA GLY A 343 -36.45 3.39 10.10
C GLY A 343 -36.14 4.26 11.32
N LYS A 344 -36.58 5.53 11.33
CA LYS A 344 -36.11 6.56 12.27
C LYS A 344 -36.25 6.13 13.74
N GLU A 345 -37.44 5.70 14.13
CA GLU A 345 -37.76 5.39 15.54
C GLU A 345 -36.89 4.24 16.09
N ASP A 346 -36.67 3.18 15.30
CA ASP A 346 -35.83 2.07 15.74
C ASP A 346 -34.35 2.46 15.74
N LEU A 347 -33.88 3.19 14.74
CA LEU A 347 -32.48 3.60 14.62
C LEU A 347 -32.01 4.43 15.82
N LEU A 348 -32.87 5.28 16.38
CA LEU A 348 -32.56 6.09 17.57
C LEU A 348 -32.29 5.26 18.82
N SER A 349 -32.80 4.03 18.89
CA SER A 349 -32.62 3.13 20.04
C SER A 349 -31.43 2.18 19.91
N LEU A 350 -30.82 2.11 18.73
CA LEU A 350 -29.78 1.13 18.40
C LEU A 350 -28.37 1.72 18.54
N ASP A 351 -27.42 0.86 18.89
CA ASP A 351 -25.99 1.16 18.88
C ASP A 351 -25.39 1.00 17.46
N MET A 352 -24.09 1.27 17.30
CA MET A 352 -23.44 1.23 15.98
C MET A 352 -23.59 -0.13 15.25
N GLU A 353 -23.41 -1.25 15.95
CA GLU A 353 -23.56 -2.58 15.36
C GLU A 353 -25.03 -2.90 15.05
N GLY A 354 -25.95 -2.54 15.96
CA GLY A 354 -27.39 -2.69 15.78
C GLY A 354 -27.90 -1.91 14.58
N MET A 355 -27.46 -0.65 14.42
CA MET A 355 -27.79 0.19 13.26
C MET A 355 -27.35 -0.46 11.96
N LEU A 356 -26.10 -0.96 11.88
CA LEU A 356 -25.61 -1.61 10.66
C LEU A 356 -26.41 -2.87 10.29
N LYS A 357 -26.74 -3.72 11.28
CA LYS A 357 -27.60 -4.90 11.08
C LYS A 357 -29.01 -4.51 10.64
N PHE A 358 -29.56 -3.42 11.20
CA PHE A 358 -30.87 -2.90 10.84
C PHE A 358 -30.91 -2.47 9.37
N PHE A 359 -29.92 -1.70 8.92
CA PHE A 359 -29.80 -1.28 7.51
C PHE A 359 -29.67 -2.45 6.53
N GLN A 360 -28.98 -3.53 6.91
CA GLN A 360 -28.76 -4.67 6.03
C GLN A 360 -29.94 -5.64 5.94
N LYS A 361 -30.73 -5.79 7.01
CA LYS A 361 -31.77 -6.84 7.08
C LYS A 361 -33.18 -6.32 7.31
N GLN A 362 -33.37 -5.45 8.29
CA GLN A 362 -34.70 -5.06 8.75
C GLN A 362 -35.30 -3.96 7.88
N LEU A 363 -34.49 -2.97 7.51
CA LEU A 363 -34.95 -1.81 6.75
C LEU A 363 -35.44 -2.19 5.34
N PRO A 364 -34.71 -3.01 4.53
CA PRO A 364 -35.23 -3.51 3.26
C PRO A 364 -36.57 -4.23 3.40
N GLY A 365 -36.69 -5.10 4.41
CA GLY A 365 -37.92 -5.85 4.64
C GLY A 365 -39.13 -4.98 5.02
N ARG A 366 -38.92 -3.76 5.53
CA ARG A 366 -40.01 -2.78 5.76
C ARG A 366 -40.35 -2.03 4.49
N ALA A 367 -39.33 -1.56 3.77
CA ALA A 367 -39.48 -0.86 2.51
C ALA A 367 -40.24 -1.70 1.46
N GLU A 368 -40.03 -3.02 1.48
CA GLU A 368 -40.67 -3.95 0.55
C GLU A 368 -42.12 -4.31 0.91
N LYS A 369 -42.57 -4.06 2.15
CA LYS A 369 -43.97 -4.31 2.54
C LYS A 369 -44.92 -3.29 1.93
N ASP A 370 -44.47 -2.05 1.74
CA ASP A 370 -45.24 -0.97 1.14
C ASP A 370 -44.37 -0.18 0.15
N PRO A 371 -44.13 -0.72 -1.06
CA PRO A 371 -43.33 -0.05 -2.08
C PRO A 371 -43.92 1.29 -2.53
N ASP A 372 -45.25 1.36 -2.65
CA ASP A 372 -45.93 2.59 -3.09
C ASP A 372 -45.86 3.67 -2.01
N GLY A 373 -46.02 3.31 -0.74
CA GLY A 373 -45.78 4.20 0.39
C GLY A 373 -44.35 4.74 0.42
N LEU A 374 -43.34 3.89 0.19
CA LEU A 374 -41.94 4.32 0.09
C LEU A 374 -41.73 5.34 -1.03
N MET A 375 -42.24 5.06 -2.23
CA MET A 375 -42.08 5.95 -3.39
C MET A 375 -42.81 7.28 -3.18
N ASN A 376 -44.03 7.25 -2.63
CA ASN A 376 -44.79 8.45 -2.28
C ASN A 376 -44.07 9.30 -1.23
N LEU A 377 -43.50 8.67 -0.21
CA LEU A 377 -42.68 9.34 0.79
C LEU A 377 -41.44 9.99 0.15
N ALA A 378 -40.76 9.27 -0.75
CA ALA A 378 -39.63 9.80 -1.51
C ALA A 378 -40.02 11.01 -2.36
N TYR A 379 -41.15 10.98 -3.07
CA TYR A 379 -41.64 12.13 -3.83
C TYR A 379 -41.97 13.35 -2.96
N GLY A 380 -42.41 13.13 -1.72
CA GLY A 380 -42.65 14.18 -0.73
C GLY A 380 -41.38 14.85 -0.20
N MET A 381 -40.21 14.21 -0.33
CA MET A 381 -38.93 14.77 0.14
C MET A 381 -38.49 15.94 -0.74
N LYS A 382 -38.34 17.13 -0.12
CA LYS A 382 -37.91 18.35 -0.82
C LYS A 382 -36.40 18.49 -0.77
N ILE A 383 -35.75 18.44 -1.93
CA ILE A 383 -34.31 18.69 -2.08
C ILE A 383 -34.12 19.99 -2.86
N HIS A 384 -33.42 20.96 -2.29
CA HIS A 384 -33.16 22.25 -2.95
C HIS A 384 -31.89 22.17 -3.82
N PRO A 385 -31.96 22.36 -5.15
CA PRO A 385 -30.79 22.24 -6.04
C PRO A 385 -29.66 23.22 -5.72
N LYS A 386 -30.01 24.44 -5.27
CA LYS A 386 -29.02 25.45 -4.83
C LYS A 386 -28.23 24.98 -3.60
N ARG A 387 -28.91 24.29 -2.66
CA ARG A 387 -28.28 23.72 -1.46
C ARG A 387 -27.34 22.59 -1.84
N MET A 388 -27.75 21.69 -2.73
CA MET A 388 -26.91 20.59 -3.23
C MET A 388 -25.62 21.09 -3.88
N LYS A 389 -25.73 22.09 -4.78
CA LYS A 389 -24.54 22.72 -5.41
C LYS A 389 -23.64 23.44 -4.42
N LYS A 390 -24.20 24.02 -3.35
CA LYS A 390 -23.41 24.63 -2.28
C LYS A 390 -22.62 23.56 -1.53
N LEU A 391 -23.28 22.48 -1.11
CA LEU A 391 -22.64 21.36 -0.40
C LEU A 391 -21.54 20.69 -1.23
N GLU A 392 -21.72 20.57 -2.54
CA GLU A 392 -20.70 20.08 -3.47
C GLU A 392 -19.44 20.96 -3.48
N LYS A 393 -19.62 22.30 -3.52
CA LYS A 393 -18.51 23.25 -3.43
C LYS A 393 -17.84 23.20 -2.07
N ASP A 394 -18.63 23.17 -1.00
CA ASP A 394 -18.12 23.11 0.37
C ASP A 394 -17.28 21.84 0.58
N TYR A 395 -17.73 20.68 0.06
CA TYR A 395 -16.99 19.43 0.09
C TYR A 395 -15.69 19.49 -0.73
N THR A 396 -15.73 20.06 -1.94
CA THR A 396 -14.53 20.23 -2.76
C THR A 396 -13.48 21.08 -2.03
N ILE A 397 -13.89 22.19 -1.40
CA ILE A 397 -13.00 23.04 -0.59
C ILE A 397 -12.45 22.26 0.61
N LEU A 398 -13.30 21.49 1.30
CA LEU A 398 -12.88 20.66 2.43
C LEU A 398 -11.81 19.64 1.99
N LYS A 399 -12.02 18.93 0.89
CA LYS A 399 -11.06 17.96 0.35
C LYS A 399 -9.77 18.60 -0.15
N MET A 400 -9.82 19.79 -0.75
CA MET A 400 -8.62 20.54 -1.11
C MET A 400 -7.80 20.88 0.13
N LYS A 401 -8.43 21.39 1.19
CA LYS A 401 -7.75 21.71 2.46
C LYS A 401 -7.16 20.47 3.13
N GLU A 402 -7.90 19.35 3.16
CA GLU A 402 -7.38 18.08 3.69
C GLU A 402 -6.16 17.60 2.90
N GLN A 403 -6.18 17.71 1.57
CA GLN A 403 -5.05 17.33 0.73
C GLN A 403 -3.83 18.24 0.95
N GLU A 404 -4.03 19.56 1.07
CA GLU A 404 -2.98 20.52 1.42
C GLU A 404 -2.37 20.20 2.78
N GLN A 405 -3.20 19.93 3.79
CA GLN A 405 -2.75 19.51 5.12
C GLN A 405 -1.98 18.18 5.06
N MET A 406 -2.43 17.22 4.24
CA MET A 406 -1.74 15.93 4.10
C MET A 406 -0.38 16.08 3.42
N VAL A 407 -0.26 16.98 2.43
CA VAL A 407 1.02 17.33 1.80
C VAL A 407 1.95 18.02 2.82
N GLU A 408 1.42 18.95 3.61
CA GLU A 408 2.19 19.63 4.65
C GLU A 408 2.66 18.66 5.74
N ILE A 409 1.80 17.76 6.22
CA ILE A 409 2.16 16.71 7.18
C ILE A 409 3.26 15.81 6.59
N ARG A 410 3.19 15.45 5.30
CA ARG A 410 4.26 14.66 4.66
C ARG A 410 5.58 15.43 4.61
N ARG A 411 5.55 16.74 4.28
CA ARG A 411 6.74 17.60 4.29
C ARG A 411 7.35 17.67 5.68
N LEU A 412 6.53 17.96 6.69
CA LEU A 412 6.96 18.03 8.09
C LEU A 412 7.49 16.69 8.60
N ARG A 413 6.91 15.56 8.19
CA ARG A 413 7.44 14.22 8.53
C ARG A 413 8.80 13.95 7.89
N ALA A 414 9.01 14.36 6.64
CA ALA A 414 10.31 14.22 5.96
C ALA A 414 11.37 15.09 6.63
N GLU A 415 11.03 16.35 6.95
CA GLU A 415 11.91 17.28 7.66
C GLU A 415 12.24 16.78 9.07
N ASN A 416 11.25 16.33 9.84
CA ASN A 416 11.49 15.74 11.16
C ASN A 416 12.38 14.50 11.09
N LYS A 417 12.27 13.68 10.04
CA LYS A 417 13.16 12.53 9.83
C LYS A 417 14.61 12.98 9.64
N LEU A 418 14.84 13.99 8.79
CA LEU A 418 16.17 14.58 8.56
C LEU A 418 16.74 15.21 9.83
N LEU A 419 15.93 15.94 10.59
CA LEU A 419 16.36 16.55 11.86
C LEU A 419 16.74 15.48 12.89
N ARG A 420 15.96 14.39 13.02
CA ARG A 420 16.31 13.27 13.90
C ARG A 420 17.63 12.61 13.51
N GLN A 421 17.85 12.35 12.22
CA GLN A 421 19.13 11.82 11.73
C GLN A 421 20.30 12.74 12.06
N ARG A 422 20.10 14.06 11.93
CA ARG A 422 21.13 15.04 12.28
C ARG A 422 21.41 15.06 13.79
N THR A 423 20.38 14.96 14.61
CA THR A 423 20.53 14.87 16.07
C THR A 423 21.27 13.59 16.46
N GLU A 424 20.89 12.44 15.89
CA GLU A 424 21.56 11.15 16.13
C GLU A 424 23.05 11.21 15.74
N LEU A 425 23.39 11.83 14.60
CA LEU A 425 24.79 12.01 14.18
C LEU A 425 25.57 12.90 15.15
N LEU A 426 24.98 14.03 15.57
CA LEU A 426 25.62 14.94 16.53
C LEU A 426 25.79 14.29 17.91
N GLU A 427 24.82 13.48 18.34
CA GLU A 427 24.92 12.70 19.58
C GLU A 427 26.02 11.65 19.50
N ALA A 428 26.17 10.97 18.36
CA ALA A 428 27.26 10.03 18.13
C ALA A 428 28.63 10.72 18.13
N GLU A 429 28.77 11.86 17.42
CA GLU A 429 30.01 12.67 17.43
C GLU A 429 30.34 13.16 18.85
N SER A 430 29.33 13.63 19.59
CA SER A 430 29.51 14.07 20.98
C SER A 430 29.94 12.92 21.91
N SER A 431 29.36 11.73 21.75
CA SER A 431 29.75 10.55 22.52
C SER A 431 31.18 10.13 22.20
N GLU A 432 31.58 10.14 20.93
CA GLU A 432 32.93 9.78 20.52
C GLU A 432 33.99 10.76 21.05
N LEU A 433 33.67 12.07 21.04
CA LEU A 433 34.53 13.08 21.65
C LEU A 433 34.67 12.89 23.16
N ALA A 434 33.58 12.55 23.85
CA ALA A 434 33.61 12.24 25.27
C ALA A 434 34.48 11.01 25.56
N ASP A 435 34.33 9.93 24.78
CA ASP A 435 35.15 8.70 24.92
C ASP A 435 36.63 8.98 24.69
N ARG A 436 36.97 9.80 23.68
CA ARG A 436 38.36 10.22 23.42
C ARG A 436 38.94 11.00 24.59
N LEU A 437 38.15 11.89 25.20
CA LEU A 437 38.59 12.68 26.34
C LEU A 437 38.79 11.81 27.58
N VAL A 438 37.88 10.87 27.86
CA VAL A 438 38.00 9.89 28.94
C VAL A 438 39.24 9.01 28.74
N LYS A 439 39.43 8.43 27.56
CA LYS A 439 40.63 7.63 27.24
C LYS A 439 41.91 8.43 27.45
N GLY A 440 41.94 9.69 27.00
CA GLY A 440 43.09 10.57 27.22
C GLY A 440 43.31 10.96 28.69
N GLN A 441 42.27 10.97 29.53
CA GLN A 441 42.44 11.15 30.98
C GLN A 441 42.93 9.88 31.66
N VAL A 442 42.39 8.71 31.30
CA VAL A 442 42.82 7.41 31.83
C VAL A 442 44.28 7.15 31.49
N SER A 443 44.69 7.32 30.23
CA SER A 443 46.08 7.14 29.80
C SER A 443 47.05 8.06 30.55
N ARG A 444 46.68 9.33 30.80
CA ARG A 444 47.50 10.22 31.63
C ARG A 444 47.59 9.77 33.08
N ALA A 445 46.51 9.27 33.65
CA ALA A 445 46.51 8.73 35.01
C ALA A 445 47.38 7.45 35.11
N GLU A 446 47.31 6.56 34.12
CA GLU A 446 48.16 5.36 34.02
C GLU A 446 49.64 5.72 33.87
N GLU A 447 49.96 6.72 33.04
CA GLU A 447 51.33 7.27 32.91
C GLU A 447 51.84 7.85 34.23
N GLU A 448 51.01 8.60 34.97
CA GLU A 448 51.38 9.13 36.29
C GLU A 448 51.58 8.02 37.33
N GLU A 449 50.72 7.00 37.33
CA GLU A 449 50.86 5.85 38.24
C GLU A 449 52.13 5.05 37.95
N THR A 450 52.40 4.74 36.67
CA THR A 450 53.61 4.01 36.27
C THR A 450 54.88 4.83 36.57
N ALA A 451 54.87 6.14 36.31
CA ALA A 451 55.98 7.02 36.67
C ALA A 451 56.23 7.02 38.19
N PHE A 452 55.16 7.03 38.99
CA PHE A 452 55.26 6.94 40.45
C PHE A 452 55.86 5.61 40.91
N VAL A 453 55.41 4.49 40.33
CA VAL A 453 55.96 3.15 40.64
C VAL A 453 57.45 3.08 40.30
N VAL A 454 57.84 3.53 39.09
CA VAL A 454 59.24 3.57 38.66
C VAL A 454 60.08 4.44 39.60
N GLN A 455 59.58 5.63 40.00
CA GLN A 455 60.29 6.47 40.97
C GLN A 455 60.48 5.77 42.31
N ARG A 456 59.46 5.06 42.81
CA ARG A 456 59.53 4.30 44.07
C ARG A 456 60.55 3.17 43.98
N GLU A 457 60.54 2.39 42.91
CA GLU A 457 61.48 1.30 42.68
C GLU A 457 62.92 1.82 42.52
N LEU A 458 63.10 2.92 41.79
CA LEU A 458 64.40 3.55 41.61
C LEU A 458 64.95 4.09 42.93
N ALA A 459 64.10 4.62 43.82
CA ALA A 459 64.50 4.99 45.18
C ALA A 459 64.91 3.76 46.01
N ALA A 460 64.15 2.66 45.93
CA ALA A 460 64.49 1.41 46.61
C ALA A 460 65.81 0.80 46.10
N LEU A 461 66.03 0.82 44.78
CA LEU A 461 67.29 0.38 44.15
C LEU A 461 68.46 1.28 44.55
N ARG A 462 68.28 2.59 44.60
CA ARG A 462 69.30 3.52 45.12
C ARG A 462 69.67 3.21 46.58
N HIS A 463 68.68 2.93 47.43
CA HIS A 463 68.94 2.54 48.82
C HIS A 463 69.71 1.22 48.89
N LYS A 464 69.27 0.19 48.15
CA LYS A 464 69.98 -1.09 48.07
C LYS A 464 71.42 -0.92 47.54
N HIS A 465 71.63 -0.09 46.52
CA HIS A 465 72.95 0.19 45.99
C HIS A 465 73.85 0.90 47.02
N LEU A 466 73.29 1.80 47.82
CA LEU A 466 74.02 2.46 48.91
C LEU A 466 74.41 1.45 49.99
N GLU A 467 73.49 0.55 50.35
CA GLU A 467 73.73 -0.51 51.33
C GLU A 467 74.76 -1.53 50.86
N THR A 468 74.68 -1.98 49.60
CA THR A 468 75.68 -2.88 49.00
C THR A 468 77.03 -2.19 48.83
N SER A 469 77.06 -0.92 48.45
CA SER A 469 78.30 -0.13 48.41
C SER A 469 78.92 -0.01 49.80
N HIS A 470 78.10 0.21 50.84
CA HIS A 470 78.58 0.26 52.22
C HIS A 470 79.13 -1.09 52.67
N ARG A 471 78.42 -2.19 52.39
CA ARG A 471 78.90 -3.56 52.65
C ARG A 471 80.20 -3.88 51.89
N LEU A 472 80.32 -3.42 50.64
CA LEU A 472 81.52 -3.57 49.83
C LEU A 472 82.69 -2.80 50.45
N GLU A 473 82.45 -1.59 50.94
CA GLU A 473 83.47 -0.78 51.60
C GLU A 473 83.92 -1.42 52.92
N GLN A 474 82.99 -1.95 53.71
CA GLN A 474 83.29 -2.77 54.89
C GLN A 474 84.11 -4.02 54.54
N ALA A 475 83.68 -4.77 53.51
CA ALA A 475 84.42 -5.93 53.03
C ALA A 475 85.80 -5.55 52.46
N ARG A 476 85.97 -4.37 51.86
CA ARG A 476 87.28 -3.85 51.43
C ARG A 476 88.16 -3.46 52.60
N GLU A 477 87.59 -2.93 53.67
CA GLU A 477 88.27 -2.66 54.94
C GLU A 477 88.73 -3.98 55.58
N GLU A 478 87.84 -5.00 55.60
CA GLU A 478 88.14 -6.35 56.06
C GLU A 478 89.21 -7.02 55.19
N VAL A 479 89.10 -6.95 53.86
CA VAL A 479 90.13 -7.44 52.92
C VAL A 479 91.43 -6.67 53.08
N ARG A 480 91.43 -5.36 53.34
CA ARG A 480 92.65 -4.60 53.68
C ARG A 480 93.26 -5.12 54.99
N SER A 481 92.44 -5.37 56.00
CA SER A 481 92.89 -5.91 57.29
C SER A 481 93.44 -7.34 57.17
N LEU A 482 92.77 -8.18 56.38
CA LEU A 482 93.16 -9.55 56.08
C LEU A 482 94.37 -9.60 55.14
N SER A 483 94.51 -8.65 54.21
CA SER A 483 95.72 -8.50 53.37
C SER A 483 96.93 -8.16 54.22
N LEU A 484 96.75 -7.33 55.25
CA LEU A 484 97.79 -7.00 56.23
C LEU A 484 98.17 -8.22 57.10
N VAL A 485 97.21 -9.12 57.35
CA VAL A 485 97.41 -10.41 58.04
C VAL A 485 98.02 -11.48 57.11
N LEU A 486 97.70 -11.45 55.80
CA LEU A 486 98.29 -12.30 54.76
C LEU A 486 99.74 -11.88 54.41
N GLU A 487 100.08 -10.59 54.52
CA GLU A 487 101.47 -10.11 54.44
C GLU A 487 102.33 -10.63 55.61
N GLN A 488 101.70 -11.04 56.73
CA GLN A 488 102.36 -11.63 57.89
C GLN A 488 102.39 -13.18 57.88
N ASN A 489 101.47 -13.85 57.20
CA ASN A 489 101.39 -15.31 57.13
C ASN A 489 101.81 -15.83 55.75
N ALA A 490 103.13 -15.95 55.62
CA ALA A 490 103.95 -16.75 54.70
C ALA A 490 103.25 -17.66 53.66
N VAL A 491 103.88 -17.71 52.46
CA VAL A 491 104.22 -18.96 51.73
C VAL A 491 103.15 -20.07 51.76
N SER A 492 102.32 -20.17 50.73
CA SER A 492 102.02 -21.40 49.96
C SER A 492 100.70 -21.29 49.18
N ARG A 493 100.79 -21.67 47.89
CA ARG A 493 99.90 -22.55 47.08
C ARG A 493 98.51 -22.88 47.66
N GLU A 494 97.43 -23.03 46.89
CA GLU A 494 97.14 -23.07 45.45
C GLU A 494 95.59 -23.10 45.30
N SER A 495 95.08 -22.65 44.14
CA SER A 495 93.92 -23.18 43.40
C SER A 495 92.49 -23.07 43.97
N SER A 496 91.54 -22.54 43.18
CA SER A 496 90.71 -23.42 42.31
C SER A 496 89.62 -22.70 41.51
N LEU A 497 89.69 -22.91 40.20
CA LEU A 497 88.68 -23.19 39.15
C LEU A 497 87.16 -22.85 39.25
N ASP A 498 86.62 -22.19 40.28
CA ASP A 498 85.16 -21.95 40.43
C ASP A 498 84.68 -20.57 39.92
N GLU A 499 85.61 -19.62 39.74
CA GLU A 499 85.32 -18.26 39.26
C GLU A 499 85.09 -18.14 37.75
N ILE A 500 85.45 -19.17 36.96
CA ILE A 500 85.35 -19.10 35.49
C ILE A 500 83.98 -19.58 35.01
N LEU A 501 83.37 -20.58 35.66
CA LEU A 501 82.04 -21.10 35.26
C LEU A 501 80.91 -20.13 35.61
N THR A 502 80.96 -19.51 36.78
CA THR A 502 79.97 -18.51 37.22
C THR A 502 80.00 -17.23 36.39
N ARG A 503 81.18 -16.84 35.90
CA ARG A 503 81.34 -15.68 35.01
C ARG A 503 80.91 -15.98 33.58
N GLN A 504 80.99 -17.24 33.14
CA GLN A 504 80.52 -17.68 31.84
C GLN A 504 78.98 -17.77 31.79
N GLU A 505 78.34 -18.23 32.87
CA GLU A 505 76.87 -18.22 33.00
C GLU A 505 76.29 -16.79 33.11
N ALA A 506 76.97 -15.89 33.81
CA ALA A 506 76.55 -14.48 33.91
C ALA A 506 76.61 -13.75 32.56
N LEU A 507 77.58 -14.08 31.71
CA LEU A 507 77.70 -13.51 30.37
C LEU A 507 76.65 -14.08 29.41
N ALA A 508 76.33 -15.39 29.49
CA ALA A 508 75.28 -16.01 28.67
C ALA A 508 73.89 -15.42 28.95
N LEU A 509 73.54 -15.21 30.24
CA LEU A 509 72.29 -14.54 30.63
C LEU A 509 72.19 -13.10 30.14
N GLN A 510 73.33 -12.40 30.08
CA GLN A 510 73.38 -11.03 29.59
C GLN A 510 73.26 -10.97 28.07
N GLU A 511 73.84 -11.94 27.35
CA GLU A 511 73.68 -12.11 25.90
C GLU A 511 72.22 -12.46 25.52
N ASP A 512 71.57 -13.36 26.25
CA ASP A 512 70.16 -13.73 26.01
C ASP A 512 69.21 -12.54 26.22
N MET A 513 69.46 -11.71 27.24
CA MET A 513 68.66 -10.52 27.49
C MET A 513 68.88 -9.45 26.41
N ILE A 514 70.10 -9.30 25.92
CA ILE A 514 70.38 -8.40 24.78
C ILE A 514 69.68 -8.90 23.51
N GLN A 515 69.63 -10.22 23.29
CA GLN A 515 68.96 -10.83 22.15
C GLN A 515 67.44 -10.54 22.16
N LEU A 516 66.79 -10.70 23.32
CA LEU A 516 65.35 -10.42 23.48
C LEU A 516 65.01 -8.96 23.24
N LEU A 517 65.84 -8.04 23.75
CA LEU A 517 65.67 -6.60 23.53
C LEU A 517 65.89 -6.21 22.07
N GLN A 518 66.81 -6.87 21.37
CA GLN A 518 66.99 -6.69 19.92
C GLN A 518 65.77 -7.19 19.14
N ASP A 519 65.21 -8.34 19.48
CA ASP A 519 64.01 -8.89 18.83
C ASP A 519 62.75 -8.04 19.07
N GLU A 520 62.63 -7.44 20.26
CA GLU A 520 61.55 -6.51 20.56
C GLU A 520 61.69 -5.19 19.81
N LEU A 521 62.91 -4.65 19.71
CA LEU A 521 63.19 -3.45 18.91
C LEU A 521 62.91 -3.67 17.42
N VAL A 522 63.26 -4.84 16.88
CA VAL A 522 62.95 -5.21 15.50
C VAL A 522 61.43 -5.30 15.29
N ARG A 523 60.68 -5.88 16.24
CA ARG A 523 59.21 -5.95 16.17
C ARG A 523 58.55 -4.57 16.18
N VAL A 524 58.99 -3.67 17.07
CA VAL A 524 58.46 -2.29 17.11
C VAL A 524 58.73 -1.55 15.81
N ARG A 525 59.95 -1.66 15.27
CA ARG A 525 60.30 -1.03 13.99
C ARG A 525 59.53 -1.60 12.80
N LEU A 526 59.21 -2.90 12.83
CA LEU A 526 58.38 -3.52 11.81
C LEU A 526 56.94 -2.97 11.88
N HIS A 527 56.39 -2.85 13.09
CA HIS A 527 55.05 -2.31 13.31
C HIS A 527 54.95 -0.83 12.90
N ASP A 528 55.96 -0.02 13.23
CA ASP A 528 56.02 1.38 12.79
C ASP A 528 56.10 1.50 11.26
N ALA A 529 56.85 0.62 10.60
CA ALA A 529 56.93 0.60 9.14
C ALA A 529 55.60 0.19 8.46
N GLU A 530 54.86 -0.74 9.06
CA GLU A 530 53.51 -1.14 8.60
C GLU A 530 52.51 0.01 8.76
N ASN A 531 52.54 0.71 9.89
CA ASN A 531 51.70 1.89 10.14
C ASN A 531 52.01 3.03 9.17
N ASP A 532 53.29 3.29 8.87
CA ASP A 532 53.70 4.29 7.89
C ASP A 532 53.28 3.95 6.46
N ALA A 533 53.26 2.66 6.10
CA ALA A 533 52.75 2.19 4.82
C ALA A 533 51.24 2.43 4.69
N LEU A 534 50.48 2.11 5.75
CA LEU A 534 49.03 2.34 5.79
C LEU A 534 48.68 3.84 5.71
N ILE A 535 49.43 4.69 6.42
CA ILE A 535 49.22 6.15 6.35
C ILE A 535 49.47 6.69 4.94
N LYS A 536 50.47 6.18 4.22
CA LYS A 536 50.73 6.56 2.82
C LYS A 536 49.60 6.14 1.89
N GLU A 537 49.06 4.93 2.05
CA GLU A 537 47.92 4.44 1.26
C GLU A 537 46.67 5.31 1.46
N LEU A 538 46.33 5.61 2.72
CA LEU A 538 45.18 6.44 3.06
C LEU A 538 45.32 7.88 2.51
N ARG A 539 46.52 8.45 2.55
CA ARG A 539 46.80 9.76 1.94
C ARG A 539 46.62 9.75 0.42
N GLY A 540 47.04 8.68 -0.26
CA GLY A 540 46.81 8.51 -1.70
C GLY A 540 45.33 8.47 -2.05
N ARG A 541 44.54 7.73 -1.26
CA ARG A 541 43.09 7.62 -1.49
C ARG A 541 42.34 8.95 -1.30
N ILE A 542 42.76 9.76 -0.34
CA ILE A 542 42.19 11.10 -0.13
C ILE A 542 42.45 12.00 -1.34
N GLN A 543 43.66 11.97 -1.90
CA GLN A 543 44.00 12.78 -3.09
C GLN A 543 43.19 12.39 -4.32
N GLU A 544 42.96 11.09 -4.56
CA GLU A 544 42.08 10.63 -5.65
C GLU A 544 40.65 11.19 -5.52
N LEU A 545 40.07 11.09 -4.31
CA LEU A 545 38.71 11.57 -4.04
C LEU A 545 38.60 13.10 -4.17
N GLU A 546 39.64 13.84 -3.80
CA GLU A 546 39.70 15.29 -3.99
C GLU A 546 39.76 15.67 -5.48
N GLN A 547 40.49 14.91 -6.29
CA GLN A 547 40.60 15.13 -7.72
C GLN A 547 39.26 14.81 -8.44
N ASP A 548 38.58 13.73 -8.06
CA ASP A 548 37.26 13.37 -8.59
C ASP A 548 36.19 14.43 -8.23
N LYS A 549 36.27 15.00 -7.03
CA LYS A 549 35.38 16.09 -6.63
C LYS A 549 35.64 17.38 -7.41
N LYS A 550 36.89 17.62 -7.82
CA LYS A 550 37.27 18.76 -8.64
C LYS A 550 36.75 18.61 -10.08
N THR A 551 36.88 17.44 -10.68
CA THR A 551 36.36 17.17 -12.05
C THR A 551 34.84 17.29 -12.10
N LEU A 552 34.12 16.83 -11.07
CA LEU A 552 32.67 17.01 -10.92
C LEU A 552 32.24 18.47 -10.73
N ARG A 553 33.11 19.34 -10.22
CA ARG A 553 32.84 20.79 -10.09
C ARG A 553 33.14 21.56 -11.38
N GLU A 554 34.07 21.07 -12.21
CA GLU A 554 34.43 21.66 -13.49
C GLU A 554 33.43 21.31 -14.61
N SER A 555 32.60 20.27 -14.44
CA SER A 555 31.45 20.01 -15.32
C SER A 555 30.26 20.93 -14.98
N THR A 556 30.23 22.14 -15.52
CA THR A 556 29.07 23.04 -15.48
C THR A 556 27.96 22.58 -16.45
N PRO A 557 26.66 22.67 -16.09
CA PRO A 557 25.56 22.44 -17.01
C PRO A 557 25.18 23.70 -17.82
N ASP A 558 24.42 23.50 -18.91
CA ASP A 558 23.69 24.50 -19.70
C ASP A 558 24.37 25.26 -20.86
N ASN A 559 25.01 24.53 -21.77
CA ASN A 559 25.18 24.99 -23.15
C ASN A 559 23.94 24.74 -24.05
N SER A 560 23.03 23.86 -23.61
CA SER A 560 21.82 23.48 -24.35
C SER A 560 20.70 24.52 -24.24
N VAL A 561 20.54 25.16 -23.07
CA VAL A 561 19.47 26.14 -22.82
C VAL A 561 19.73 27.43 -23.60
N ALA A 562 20.97 27.91 -23.66
CA ALA A 562 21.34 29.10 -24.43
C ALA A 562 21.09 28.90 -25.94
N HIS A 563 21.50 27.75 -26.50
CA HIS A 563 21.26 27.42 -27.90
C HIS A 563 19.76 27.31 -28.23
N LEU A 564 18.95 26.73 -27.33
CA LEU A 564 17.50 26.64 -27.50
C LEU A 564 16.82 28.02 -27.41
N GLN A 565 17.35 28.94 -26.61
CA GLN A 565 16.86 30.32 -26.55
C GLN A 565 17.18 31.09 -27.85
N GLU A 566 18.37 30.90 -28.42
CA GLU A 566 18.74 31.50 -29.71
C GLU A 566 17.90 30.97 -30.89
N GLU A 567 17.64 29.67 -30.96
CA GLU A 567 16.76 29.08 -31.99
C GLU A 567 15.32 29.60 -31.88
N LEU A 568 14.80 29.76 -30.65
CA LEU A 568 13.45 30.28 -30.43
C LEU A 568 13.32 31.74 -30.91
N ILE A 569 14.33 32.57 -30.68
CA ILE A 569 14.35 33.96 -31.15
C ILE A 569 14.36 34.01 -32.68
N ALA A 570 15.16 33.16 -33.34
CA ALA A 570 15.24 33.08 -34.80
C ALA A 570 13.94 32.59 -35.46
N VAL A 571 13.19 31.68 -34.81
CA VAL A 571 11.87 31.24 -35.30
C VAL A 571 10.83 32.34 -35.18
N LYS A 572 10.79 33.05 -34.05
CA LYS A 572 9.84 34.16 -33.84
C LYS A 572 10.06 35.32 -34.80
N LEU A 573 11.31 35.62 -35.17
CA LEU A 573 11.63 36.64 -36.17
C LEU A 573 11.09 36.28 -37.56
N ARG A 574 11.27 35.03 -38.01
CA ARG A 574 10.73 34.56 -39.29
C ARG A 574 9.20 34.60 -39.35
N GLU A 575 8.53 34.29 -38.26
CA GLU A 575 7.08 34.38 -38.15
C GLU A 575 6.58 35.83 -38.23
N ALA A 576 7.29 36.77 -37.61
CA ALA A 576 6.96 38.20 -37.66
C ALA A 576 7.12 38.78 -39.08
N GLU A 577 8.20 38.40 -39.79
CA GLU A 577 8.44 38.83 -41.18
C GLU A 577 7.37 38.29 -42.14
N ALA A 578 6.99 37.02 -42.00
CA ALA A 578 5.91 36.43 -42.79
C ALA A 578 4.57 37.14 -42.57
N ASN A 579 4.23 37.45 -41.31
CA ASN A 579 3.01 38.17 -40.95
C ASN A 579 2.95 39.60 -41.52
N LEU A 580 4.09 40.31 -41.56
CA LEU A 580 4.20 41.62 -42.20
C LEU A 580 3.95 41.53 -43.71
N SER A 581 4.56 40.55 -44.39
CA SER A 581 4.36 40.35 -45.83
C SER A 581 2.90 40.05 -46.20
N LEU A 582 2.17 39.35 -45.32
CA LEU A 582 0.75 39.03 -45.49
C LEU A 582 -0.13 40.27 -45.34
N LYS A 583 0.21 41.16 -44.39
CA LYS A 583 -0.47 42.45 -44.22
C LYS A 583 -0.29 43.35 -45.44
N ASP A 584 0.93 43.42 -45.99
CA ASP A 584 1.20 44.19 -47.21
C ASP A 584 0.42 43.65 -48.42
N LEU A 585 0.29 42.33 -48.53
CA LEU A 585 -0.50 41.70 -49.60
C LEU A 585 -1.99 42.02 -49.44
N ARG A 586 -2.54 41.93 -48.23
CA ARG A 586 -3.93 42.29 -47.94
C ARG A 586 -4.19 43.77 -48.26
N GLN A 587 -3.25 44.65 -47.95
CA GLN A 587 -3.36 46.07 -48.29
C GLN A 587 -3.38 46.29 -49.81
N ARG A 588 -2.52 45.60 -50.56
CA ARG A 588 -2.54 45.67 -52.04
C ARG A 588 -3.84 45.17 -52.66
N VAL A 589 -4.43 44.11 -52.10
CA VAL A 589 -5.75 43.60 -52.55
C VAL A 589 -6.85 44.63 -52.27
N LEU A 590 -6.82 45.27 -51.10
CA LEU A 590 -7.76 46.35 -50.76
C LEU A 590 -7.61 47.55 -51.69
N ASP A 591 -6.38 47.97 -51.98
CA ASP A 591 -6.10 49.11 -52.86
C ASP A 591 -6.57 48.84 -54.31
N LEU A 592 -6.36 47.62 -54.82
CA LEU A 592 -6.84 47.18 -56.12
C LEU A 592 -8.38 47.13 -56.17
N SER A 593 -9.03 46.61 -55.13
CA SER A 593 -10.48 46.58 -55.01
C SER A 593 -11.10 47.99 -54.97
N ALA A 594 -10.48 48.90 -54.22
CA ALA A 594 -10.90 50.30 -54.16
C ALA A 594 -10.69 51.04 -55.49
N ALA A 595 -9.59 50.76 -56.21
CA ALA A 595 -9.36 51.30 -57.55
C ALA A 595 -10.40 50.80 -58.55
N TRP A 596 -10.79 49.54 -58.47
CA TRP A 596 -11.84 48.96 -59.31
C TRP A 596 -13.23 49.55 -59.01
N GLN A 597 -13.57 49.75 -57.73
CA GLN A 597 -14.80 50.42 -57.34
C GLN A 597 -14.87 51.87 -57.84
N ARG A 598 -13.76 52.62 -57.77
CA ARG A 598 -13.69 53.98 -58.34
C ARG A 598 -13.89 53.96 -59.86
N HIS A 599 -13.27 53.03 -60.57
CA HIS A 599 -13.46 52.86 -62.01
C HIS A 599 -14.93 52.58 -62.39
N LEU A 600 -15.60 51.70 -61.64
CA LEU A 600 -17.06 51.44 -61.78
C LEU A 600 -17.90 52.70 -61.54
N GLN A 601 -17.48 53.56 -60.61
CA GLN A 601 -18.20 54.78 -60.22
C GLN A 601 -18.01 55.92 -61.25
N ASP A 602 -16.79 56.10 -61.77
CA ASP A 602 -16.46 57.05 -62.84
C ASP A 602 -17.12 56.66 -64.19
N HIS A 603 -17.28 55.36 -64.45
CA HIS A 603 -18.02 54.91 -65.65
C HIS A 603 -19.55 55.08 -65.51
N ARG A 604 -20.09 54.98 -64.29
CA ARG A 604 -21.51 55.30 -64.02
C ARG A 604 -21.84 56.77 -64.24
N SER A 605 -20.92 57.67 -63.86
CA SER A 605 -21.08 59.11 -64.08
C SER A 605 -20.94 59.49 -65.56
N ALA A 606 -20.04 58.84 -66.31
CA ALA A 606 -19.94 59.01 -67.77
C ALA A 606 -21.22 58.56 -68.52
N HIS A 607 -21.88 57.50 -68.05
CA HIS A 607 -23.12 56.99 -68.64
C HIS A 607 -24.35 57.89 -68.38
N LEU A 608 -24.31 58.70 -67.31
CA LEU A 608 -25.37 59.69 -67.02
C LEU A 608 -25.23 60.97 -67.86
N THR A 609 -24.02 61.31 -68.30
CA THR A 609 -23.77 62.48 -69.16
C THR A 609 -24.04 62.23 -70.65
N ALA A 610 -24.03 60.98 -71.12
CA ALA A 610 -24.27 60.64 -72.53
C ALA A 610 -25.77 60.54 -72.91
N ALA A 611 -26.69 60.60 -71.94
CA ALA A 611 -28.12 60.41 -72.16
C ALA A 611 -28.89 61.67 -72.66
N ALA A 612 -28.19 62.76 -72.99
CA ALA A 612 -28.83 64.05 -73.30
C ALA A 612 -29.01 64.38 -74.79
N ASP A 613 -28.42 63.66 -75.77
CA ASP A 613 -28.59 64.04 -77.18
C ASP A 613 -28.70 62.88 -78.20
N SER A 614 -29.92 62.75 -78.73
CA SER A 614 -30.27 62.50 -80.15
C SER A 614 -30.27 61.08 -80.79
N THR A 615 -31.51 60.70 -81.17
CA THR A 615 -31.98 59.96 -82.38
C THR A 615 -31.84 58.41 -82.51
N PRO A 616 -32.96 57.68 -82.81
CA PRO A 616 -32.96 56.23 -82.89
C PRO A 616 -32.95 55.70 -84.34
N LYS A 617 -32.17 54.63 -84.59
CA LYS A 617 -32.48 53.45 -85.45
C LYS A 617 -31.25 52.73 -86.04
N LYS A 618 -30.02 53.23 -85.85
CA LYS A 618 -28.79 52.43 -86.08
C LYS A 618 -28.09 51.95 -84.80
N LEU A 619 -28.61 52.36 -83.64
CA LEU A 619 -28.03 52.04 -82.34
C LEU A 619 -28.24 50.58 -81.92
N ILE A 620 -29.34 49.91 -82.25
CA ILE A 620 -29.63 48.55 -81.70
C ILE A 620 -28.54 47.51 -82.05
N PHE A 621 -27.88 47.59 -83.21
CA PHE A 621 -26.83 46.63 -83.58
C PHE A 621 -25.46 46.94 -82.95
N TRP A 622 -25.14 48.22 -82.74
CA TRP A 622 -23.90 48.64 -82.07
C TRP A 622 -24.03 48.64 -80.54
N GLU A 623 -25.24 48.86 -80.03
CA GLU A 623 -25.60 48.84 -78.62
C GLU A 623 -25.62 47.40 -78.09
N ASN A 624 -26.10 46.42 -78.88
CA ASN A 624 -25.92 45.00 -78.53
C ASN A 624 -24.45 44.56 -78.59
N ARG A 625 -23.68 45.01 -79.58
CA ARG A 625 -22.26 44.64 -79.68
C ARG A 625 -21.42 45.30 -78.58
N SER A 626 -21.75 46.54 -78.19
CA SER A 626 -21.16 47.23 -77.06
C SER A 626 -21.57 46.58 -75.75
N TYR A 627 -22.83 46.15 -75.59
CA TYR A 627 -23.33 45.44 -74.42
C TYR A 627 -22.70 44.05 -74.28
N ASP A 628 -22.53 43.31 -75.37
CA ASP A 628 -21.88 42.00 -75.35
C ASP A 628 -20.37 42.12 -75.08
N VAL A 629 -19.70 43.12 -75.64
CA VAL A 629 -18.29 43.43 -75.32
C VAL A 629 -18.16 43.88 -73.85
N GLN A 630 -19.08 44.70 -73.34
CA GLN A 630 -19.12 45.11 -71.93
C GLN A 630 -19.36 43.93 -71.00
N LYS A 631 -20.30 43.05 -71.33
CA LYS A 631 -20.56 41.82 -70.56
C LYS A 631 -19.35 40.91 -70.56
N LEU A 632 -18.66 40.78 -71.68
CA LEU A 632 -17.41 40.02 -71.77
C LEU A 632 -16.28 40.66 -70.95
N GLU A 633 -16.15 41.99 -70.95
CA GLU A 633 -15.16 42.71 -70.11
C GLU A 633 -15.46 42.59 -68.62
N GLU A 634 -16.73 42.70 -68.21
CA GLU A 634 -17.19 42.46 -66.84
C GLU A 634 -16.98 41.00 -66.40
N ASP A 635 -17.28 40.03 -67.28
CA ASP A 635 -17.06 38.61 -67.01
C ASP A 635 -15.57 38.28 -66.90
N ILE A 636 -14.71 38.88 -67.73
CA ILE A 636 -13.25 38.73 -67.67
C ILE A 636 -12.70 39.33 -66.37
N MET A 637 -13.12 40.54 -65.98
CA MET A 637 -12.67 41.17 -64.74
C MET A 637 -13.18 40.45 -63.50
N SER A 638 -14.43 39.96 -63.52
CA SER A 638 -14.99 39.11 -62.46
C SER A 638 -14.28 37.76 -62.37
N SER A 639 -13.83 37.21 -63.51
CA SER A 639 -13.01 35.99 -63.53
C SER A 639 -11.61 36.25 -62.98
N ARG A 640 -10.98 37.40 -63.31
CA ARG A 640 -9.67 37.78 -62.78
C ARG A 640 -9.69 38.07 -61.28
N MET A 641 -10.76 38.68 -60.77
CA MET A 641 -10.94 38.89 -59.33
C MET A 641 -11.09 37.55 -58.60
N ARG A 642 -11.92 36.64 -59.11
CA ARG A 642 -12.04 35.28 -58.57
C ARG A 642 -10.73 34.50 -58.64
N GLU A 643 -9.95 34.66 -59.72
CA GLU A 643 -8.63 34.04 -59.85
C GLU A 643 -7.64 34.62 -58.84
N MET A 644 -7.65 35.93 -58.62
CA MET A 644 -6.81 36.59 -57.62
C MET A 644 -7.20 36.21 -56.19
N GLU A 645 -8.49 36.09 -55.89
CA GLU A 645 -9.04 35.59 -54.62
C GLU A 645 -8.62 34.14 -54.37
N ALA A 646 -8.80 33.26 -55.36
CA ALA A 646 -8.35 31.87 -55.28
C ALA A 646 -6.82 31.76 -55.10
N LEU A 647 -6.03 32.62 -55.77
CA LEU A 647 -4.58 32.67 -55.58
C LEU A 647 -4.19 33.16 -54.18
N ALA A 648 -4.96 34.09 -53.59
CA ALA A 648 -4.74 34.53 -52.22
C ALA A 648 -5.07 33.42 -51.22
N GLU A 649 -6.20 32.72 -51.40
CA GLU A 649 -6.59 31.56 -50.58
C GLU A 649 -5.55 30.44 -50.67
N VAL A 650 -5.05 30.11 -51.87
CA VAL A 650 -4.00 29.08 -52.04
C VAL A 650 -2.71 29.48 -51.31
N LYS A 651 -2.34 30.77 -51.31
CA LYS A 651 -1.17 31.24 -50.56
C LYS A 651 -1.38 31.19 -49.05
N GLU A 652 -2.57 31.52 -48.56
CA GLU A 652 -2.93 31.42 -47.14
C GLU A 652 -2.92 29.96 -46.67
N LEU A 653 -3.50 29.04 -47.46
CA LEU A 653 -3.46 27.61 -47.19
C LEU A 653 -2.02 27.08 -47.21
N ARG A 654 -1.17 27.52 -48.12
CA ARG A 654 0.25 27.11 -48.17
C ARG A 654 1.04 27.58 -46.95
N LEU A 655 0.76 28.78 -46.44
CA LEU A 655 1.33 29.25 -45.18
C LEU A 655 0.81 28.44 -43.99
N LYS A 656 -0.47 28.08 -43.98
CA LYS A 656 -1.04 27.25 -42.92
C LYS A 656 -0.44 25.84 -42.92
N VAL A 657 -0.19 25.27 -44.09
CA VAL A 657 0.53 23.99 -44.22
C VAL A 657 1.95 24.11 -43.66
N MET A 658 2.69 25.17 -44.01
CA MET A 658 4.06 25.37 -43.50
C MET A 658 4.11 25.59 -41.98
N GLU A 659 3.12 26.28 -41.41
CA GLU A 659 2.95 26.43 -39.96
C GLU A 659 2.69 25.08 -39.29
N LEU A 660 1.76 24.28 -39.84
CA LEU A 660 1.43 22.95 -39.34
C LEU A 660 2.62 21.99 -39.46
N GLU A 661 3.37 22.01 -40.57
CA GLU A 661 4.59 21.24 -40.74
C GLU A 661 5.65 21.60 -39.69
N THR A 662 5.80 22.89 -39.38
CA THR A 662 6.70 23.36 -38.33
C THR A 662 6.24 22.90 -36.95
N GLN A 663 4.93 22.99 -36.65
CA GLN A 663 4.36 22.49 -35.39
C GLN A 663 4.54 20.99 -35.24
N VAL A 664 4.32 20.21 -36.30
CA VAL A 664 4.57 18.76 -36.33
C VAL A 664 6.05 18.46 -36.09
N GLN A 665 6.97 19.21 -36.71
CA GLN A 665 8.40 19.02 -36.52
C GLN A 665 8.83 19.31 -35.07
N VAL A 666 8.31 20.39 -34.45
CA VAL A 666 8.57 20.73 -33.05
C VAL A 666 8.01 19.65 -32.11
N ALA A 667 6.77 19.22 -32.33
CA ALA A 667 6.15 18.16 -31.54
C ALA A 667 6.92 16.84 -31.66
N THR A 668 7.37 16.48 -32.86
CA THR A 668 8.18 15.26 -33.11
C THR A 668 9.53 15.34 -32.39
N ASN A 669 10.21 16.48 -32.46
CA ASN A 669 11.46 16.69 -31.74
C ASN A 669 11.28 16.65 -30.22
N GLN A 670 10.17 17.20 -29.71
CA GLN A 670 9.84 17.14 -28.29
C GLN A 670 9.55 15.70 -27.83
N LEU A 671 8.82 14.94 -28.63
CA LEU A 671 8.58 13.51 -28.40
C LEU A 671 9.91 12.74 -28.35
N ARG A 672 10.81 12.99 -29.31
CA ARG A 672 12.13 12.36 -29.34
C ARG A 672 12.97 12.67 -28.10
N ARG A 673 12.92 13.91 -27.60
CA ARG A 673 13.61 14.30 -26.35
C ARG A 673 13.01 13.58 -25.14
N GLN A 674 11.68 13.47 -25.08
CA GLN A 674 11.01 12.73 -24.01
C GLN A 674 11.34 11.24 -24.06
N ASP A 675 11.41 10.64 -25.24
CA ASP A 675 11.82 9.24 -25.43
C ASP A 675 13.26 9.01 -24.97
N GLU A 676 14.19 9.92 -25.31
CA GLU A 676 15.59 9.81 -24.87
C GLU A 676 15.71 9.95 -23.34
N VAL A 677 15.00 10.91 -22.73
CA VAL A 677 14.94 11.05 -21.27
C VAL A 677 14.31 9.82 -20.63
N GLY A 678 13.25 9.26 -21.22
CA GLY A 678 12.63 8.02 -20.77
C GLY A 678 13.59 6.83 -20.82
N LYS A 679 14.44 6.77 -21.85
CA LYS A 679 15.48 5.74 -21.98
C LYS A 679 16.56 5.88 -20.90
N VAL A 680 17.07 7.09 -20.66
CA VAL A 680 18.05 7.33 -19.59
C VAL A 680 17.47 6.98 -18.22
N LEU A 681 16.25 7.42 -17.92
CA LEU A 681 15.57 7.09 -16.65
C LEU A 681 15.37 5.57 -16.48
N LYS A 682 15.11 4.85 -17.57
CA LYS A 682 14.98 3.40 -17.55
C LYS A 682 16.31 2.72 -17.25
N GLU A 683 17.40 3.16 -17.87
CA GLU A 683 18.76 2.66 -17.61
C GLU A 683 19.18 2.95 -16.15
N GLU A 684 18.88 4.14 -15.63
CA GLU A 684 19.12 4.51 -14.23
C GLU A 684 18.30 3.64 -13.26
N LEU A 685 17.03 3.36 -13.58
CA LEU A 685 16.18 2.47 -12.80
C LEU A 685 16.72 1.04 -12.78
N GLU A 686 17.17 0.52 -13.93
CA GLU A 686 17.76 -0.81 -14.02
C GLU A 686 19.07 -0.90 -13.22
N ALA A 687 19.92 0.13 -13.28
CA ALA A 687 21.14 0.22 -12.47
C ALA A 687 20.84 0.35 -10.97
N ALA A 688 19.80 1.08 -10.57
CA ALA A 688 19.35 1.16 -9.18
C ALA A 688 18.84 -0.19 -8.67
N LEU A 689 18.04 -0.90 -9.47
CA LEU A 689 17.54 -2.24 -9.14
C LEU A 689 18.67 -3.27 -9.02
N ALA A 690 19.72 -3.16 -9.83
CA ALA A 690 20.91 -4.00 -9.69
C ALA A 690 21.62 -3.75 -8.35
N ARG A 691 21.83 -2.48 -7.99
CA ARG A 691 22.43 -2.10 -6.70
C ARG A 691 21.59 -2.57 -5.50
N GLU A 692 20.27 -2.48 -5.59
CA GLU A 692 19.37 -2.98 -4.55
C GLU A 692 19.53 -4.49 -4.34
N LYS A 693 19.61 -5.27 -5.42
CA LYS A 693 19.84 -6.73 -5.34
C LYS A 693 21.17 -7.05 -4.65
N ASP A 694 22.24 -6.35 -5.00
CA ASP A 694 23.55 -6.56 -4.38
C ASP A 694 23.53 -6.22 -2.89
N LEU A 695 22.85 -5.14 -2.49
CA LEU A 695 22.67 -4.77 -1.09
C LEU A 695 21.83 -5.79 -0.32
N VAL A 696 20.80 -6.36 -0.93
CA VAL A 696 19.98 -7.44 -0.32
C VAL A 696 20.81 -8.70 -0.09
N VAL A 697 21.69 -9.07 -1.03
CA VAL A 697 22.61 -10.20 -0.85
C VAL A 697 23.56 -9.93 0.30
N LYS A 698 24.19 -8.74 0.34
CA LYS A 698 25.07 -8.35 1.45
C LYS A 698 24.35 -8.33 2.80
N LEU A 699 23.10 -7.87 2.84
CA LEU A 699 22.30 -7.88 4.07
C LEU A 699 22.08 -9.32 4.58
N LYS A 700 21.74 -10.26 3.68
CA LYS A 700 21.58 -11.68 4.04
C LYS A 700 22.88 -12.28 4.56
N GLU A 701 24.02 -12.00 3.92
CA GLU A 701 25.32 -12.46 4.40
C GLU A 701 25.63 -11.95 5.81
N GLN A 702 25.33 -10.68 6.10
CA GLN A 702 25.51 -10.13 7.45
C GLN A 702 24.55 -10.74 8.46
N GLN A 703 23.30 -11.03 8.08
CA GLN A 703 22.36 -11.74 8.94
C GLN A 703 22.85 -13.15 9.29
N TYR A 704 23.40 -13.89 8.32
CA TYR A 704 24.00 -15.20 8.59
C TYR A 704 25.20 -15.10 9.54
N LYS A 705 26.08 -14.12 9.34
CA LYS A 705 27.23 -13.87 10.24
C LYS A 705 26.78 -13.52 11.67
N TYR A 706 25.75 -12.69 11.80
CA TYR A 706 25.20 -12.34 13.10
C TYR A 706 24.59 -13.56 13.80
N SER A 707 23.81 -14.39 13.09
CA SER A 707 23.25 -15.62 13.65
C SER A 707 24.32 -16.62 14.09
N ASP A 708 25.42 -16.73 13.34
CA ASP A 708 26.56 -17.59 13.69
C ASP A 708 27.29 -17.07 14.95
N LEU A 709 27.52 -15.76 15.04
CA LEU A 709 28.09 -15.13 16.24
C LEU A 709 27.17 -15.28 17.46
N GLU A 710 25.86 -15.13 17.29
CA GLU A 710 24.90 -15.31 18.37
C GLU A 710 24.91 -16.77 18.88
N SER A 711 25.02 -17.76 17.99
CA SER A 711 25.18 -19.16 18.38
C SER A 711 26.45 -19.39 19.17
N LYS A 712 27.59 -18.85 18.68
CA LYS A 712 28.89 -18.96 19.37
C LYS A 712 28.87 -18.33 20.76
N MET A 713 28.27 -17.16 20.91
CA MET A 713 28.12 -16.51 22.21
C MET A 713 27.26 -17.34 23.17
N LYS A 714 26.19 -17.98 22.69
CA LYS A 714 25.35 -18.89 23.50
C LYS A 714 26.13 -20.12 23.94
N ASP A 715 26.93 -20.70 23.06
CA ASP A 715 27.78 -21.86 23.36
C ASP A 715 28.87 -21.50 24.38
N GLU A 716 29.53 -20.36 24.22
CA GLU A 716 30.53 -19.85 25.18
C GLU A 716 29.92 -19.59 26.57
N ALA A 717 28.74 -18.97 26.62
CA ALA A 717 28.00 -18.75 27.87
C ALA A 717 27.52 -20.06 28.52
N MET A 718 27.23 -21.09 27.73
CA MET A 718 26.91 -22.43 28.23
C MET A 718 28.15 -23.10 28.83
N MET A 719 29.29 -23.03 28.14
CA MET A 719 30.56 -23.58 28.63
C MET A 719 31.06 -22.88 29.89
N ALA A 720 30.86 -21.56 30.01
CA ALA A 720 31.16 -20.82 31.24
C ALA A 720 30.32 -21.34 32.42
N ARG A 721 29.00 -21.52 32.22
CA ARG A 721 28.12 -22.07 33.25
C ARG A 721 28.49 -23.49 33.68
N ILE A 722 28.96 -24.33 32.74
CA ILE A 722 29.45 -25.67 33.06
C ILE A 722 30.69 -25.59 33.95
N ARG A 723 31.67 -24.74 33.60
CA ARG A 723 32.87 -24.53 34.43
C ARG A 723 32.55 -24.01 35.82
N ASP A 724 31.63 -23.04 35.93
CA ASP A 724 31.20 -22.51 37.23
C ASP A 724 30.53 -23.59 38.09
N ALA A 725 29.73 -24.48 37.47
CA ALA A 725 29.13 -25.61 38.16
C ALA A 725 30.17 -26.65 38.62
N GLU A 726 31.18 -26.94 37.79
CA GLU A 726 32.30 -27.82 38.15
C GLU A 726 33.12 -27.24 39.31
N HIS A 727 33.43 -25.93 39.28
CA HIS A 727 34.12 -25.26 40.39
C HIS A 727 33.27 -25.26 41.66
N ALA A 728 31.97 -25.01 41.57
CA ALA A 728 31.07 -25.09 42.73
C ALA A 728 31.02 -26.50 43.33
N GLN A 729 31.03 -27.54 42.48
CA GLN A 729 31.11 -28.93 42.93
C GLN A 729 32.44 -29.20 43.65
N GLN A 730 33.57 -28.78 43.10
CA GLN A 730 34.89 -28.93 43.74
C GLN A 730 34.94 -28.24 45.10
N VAL A 731 34.39 -27.02 45.21
CA VAL A 731 34.30 -26.29 46.47
C VAL A 731 33.44 -27.05 47.49
N ALA A 732 32.31 -27.61 47.06
CA ALA A 732 31.45 -28.42 47.94
C ALA A 732 32.17 -29.67 48.45
N GLU A 733 32.90 -30.38 47.59
CA GLU A 733 33.69 -31.57 47.97
C GLU A 733 34.80 -31.22 48.97
N LEU A 734 35.52 -30.12 48.73
CA LEU A 734 36.54 -29.62 49.66
C LEU A 734 35.92 -29.21 50.99
N THR A 735 34.78 -28.53 50.98
CA THR A 735 34.07 -28.11 52.20
C THR A 735 33.64 -29.33 53.02
N GLN A 736 33.08 -30.35 52.38
CA GLN A 736 32.72 -31.61 53.05
C GLN A 736 33.94 -32.28 53.68
N LYS A 737 35.08 -32.27 52.98
CA LYS A 737 36.34 -32.83 53.49
C LYS A 737 36.88 -32.05 54.68
N ILE A 738 36.79 -30.72 54.65
CA ILE A 738 37.15 -29.85 55.78
C ILE A 738 36.27 -30.18 56.98
N SER A 739 34.94 -30.25 56.82
CA SER A 739 34.02 -30.59 57.92
C SER A 739 34.28 -31.98 58.52
N LEU A 740 34.64 -32.97 57.70
CA LEU A 740 35.05 -34.30 58.20
C LEU A 740 36.35 -34.24 59.02
N LEU A 741 37.31 -33.41 58.60
CA LEU A 741 38.56 -33.21 59.34
C LEU A 741 38.32 -32.45 60.64
N GLU A 742 37.43 -31.46 60.65
CA GLU A 742 37.01 -30.73 61.85
C GLU A 742 36.36 -31.66 62.86
N LEU A 743 35.39 -32.48 62.44
CA LEU A 743 34.76 -33.52 63.28
C LEU A 743 35.80 -34.48 63.89
N LYS A 744 36.75 -34.95 63.08
CA LYS A 744 37.83 -35.82 63.58
C LYS A 744 38.74 -35.09 64.56
N ASN A 745 39.00 -33.80 64.35
CA ASN A 745 39.81 -33.01 65.26
C ASN A 745 39.09 -32.79 66.58
N GLU A 746 37.79 -32.52 66.56
CA GLU A 746 36.92 -32.45 67.75
C GLU A 746 36.88 -33.79 68.48
N GLU A 747 36.79 -34.92 67.77
CA GLU A 747 36.85 -36.26 68.36
C GLU A 747 38.19 -36.50 69.08
N MET A 748 39.32 -36.17 68.44
CA MET A 748 40.65 -36.25 69.08
C MET A 748 40.77 -35.30 70.28
N HIS A 749 40.17 -34.11 70.21
CA HIS A 749 40.17 -33.15 71.31
C HIS A 749 39.36 -33.69 72.50
N ALA A 750 38.18 -34.25 72.24
CA ALA A 750 37.33 -34.88 73.24
C ALA A 750 38.00 -36.13 73.85
N GLU A 751 38.68 -36.95 73.05
CA GLU A 751 39.50 -38.07 73.55
C GLU A 751 40.65 -37.59 74.44
N GLY A 752 41.31 -36.48 74.06
CA GLY A 752 42.36 -35.85 74.85
C GLY A 752 41.85 -35.32 76.19
N GLU A 753 40.68 -34.67 76.20
CA GLU A 753 40.03 -34.21 77.43
C GLU A 753 39.59 -35.38 78.32
N LEU A 754 39.05 -36.46 77.75
CA LEU A 754 38.70 -37.66 78.50
C LEU A 754 39.92 -38.33 79.13
N ARG A 755 41.06 -38.37 78.43
CA ARG A 755 42.34 -38.85 79.00
C ARG A 755 42.84 -37.96 80.13
N ASN A 756 42.79 -36.63 79.96
CA ASN A 756 43.18 -35.71 81.02
C ASN A 756 42.27 -35.83 82.25
N ASN A 757 40.96 -36.01 82.03
CA ASN A 757 40.00 -36.22 83.11
C ASN A 757 40.19 -37.56 83.84
N LEU A 758 40.69 -38.61 83.16
CA LEU A 758 41.08 -39.88 83.79
C LEU A 758 42.31 -39.69 84.68
N ASP A 759 43.35 -38.99 84.21
CA ASP A 759 44.54 -38.66 84.99
C ASP A 759 44.19 -37.79 86.21
N ASP A 760 43.28 -36.83 86.05
CA ASP A 760 42.82 -36.00 87.15
C ASP A 760 41.89 -36.76 88.11
N SER A 761 41.09 -37.71 87.63
CA SER A 761 40.32 -38.63 88.48
C SER A 761 41.23 -39.57 89.28
N GLU A 762 42.36 -40.02 88.73
CA GLU A 762 43.35 -40.80 89.49
C GLU A 762 44.02 -39.95 90.57
N LYS A 763 44.39 -38.70 90.27
CA LYS A 763 44.92 -37.76 91.27
C LYS A 763 43.89 -37.42 92.36
N VAL A 764 42.61 -37.25 91.99
CA VAL A 764 41.53 -37.01 92.97
C VAL A 764 41.34 -38.23 93.86
N ARG A 765 41.46 -39.45 93.33
CA ARG A 765 41.43 -40.68 94.14
C ARG A 765 42.60 -40.76 95.12
N GLU A 766 43.83 -40.45 94.70
CA GLU A 766 44.99 -40.37 95.60
C GLU A 766 44.83 -39.29 96.68
N LEU A 767 44.21 -38.16 96.36
CA LEU A 767 43.91 -37.11 97.32
C LEU A 767 42.77 -37.51 98.27
N GLN A 768 41.77 -38.25 97.81
CA GLN A 768 40.70 -38.80 98.65
C GLN A 768 41.22 -39.86 99.62
N ASP A 769 42.18 -40.70 99.20
CA ASP A 769 42.85 -41.66 100.08
C ASP A 769 43.67 -40.95 101.17
N LYS A 770 44.38 -39.87 100.82
CA LYS A 770 45.07 -39.00 101.80
C LYS A 770 44.10 -38.28 102.75
N VAL A 771 42.92 -37.87 102.26
CA VAL A 771 41.87 -37.26 103.10
C VAL A 771 41.21 -38.31 104.00
N ALA A 772 41.12 -39.57 103.57
CA ALA A 772 40.63 -40.68 104.40
C ALA A 772 41.63 -41.02 105.52
N GLU A 773 42.94 -40.99 105.25
CA GLU A 773 44.00 -41.06 106.27
C GLU A 773 43.88 -39.92 107.28
N LEU A 774 43.69 -38.68 106.83
CA LEU A 774 43.51 -37.51 107.71
C LEU A 774 42.19 -37.53 108.50
N LYS A 775 41.15 -38.19 107.98
CA LYS A 775 39.87 -38.38 108.68
C LYS A 775 39.90 -39.53 109.70
N ALA A 776 40.92 -40.40 109.69
CA ALA A 776 41.09 -41.45 110.68
C ALA A 776 41.68 -40.95 112.02
N GLU A 777 42.23 -39.73 112.07
CA GLU A 777 42.87 -39.18 113.29
C GLU A 777 41.92 -38.47 114.27
N PHE A 778 40.64 -38.23 113.94
CA PHE A 778 39.68 -37.62 114.87
C PHE A 778 38.25 -38.17 114.70
N PRO A 779 37.74 -39.00 115.64
CA PRO A 779 36.38 -39.53 115.57
C PRO A 779 35.34 -38.71 116.38
N THR A 780 34.19 -38.50 115.72
CA THR A 780 32.80 -38.50 116.25
C THR A 780 32.17 -37.15 116.71
N PRO A 781 30.81 -37.06 116.85
CA PRO A 781 29.81 -36.98 115.76
C PRO A 781 28.64 -36.01 116.13
N ILE A 782 27.54 -35.98 115.36
CA ILE A 782 26.09 -35.69 115.71
C ILE A 782 25.38 -35.27 114.38
N THR A 783 24.78 -36.19 113.61
CA THR A 783 23.36 -36.67 113.58
C THR A 783 22.33 -35.60 113.15
N SER A 784 21.80 -35.57 111.91
CA SER A 784 20.68 -36.35 111.28
C SER A 784 19.27 -35.70 111.51
N PRO A 785 18.14 -35.98 110.79
CA PRO A 785 17.88 -36.65 109.49
C PRO A 785 16.86 -35.94 108.52
N GLU A 786 16.78 -36.51 107.30
CA GLU A 786 15.62 -36.65 106.39
C GLU A 786 15.03 -35.44 105.62
N THR A 787 15.27 -35.39 104.28
CA THR A 787 14.29 -35.80 103.26
C THR A 787 14.87 -35.75 101.83
N GLU A 788 14.26 -36.55 100.96
CA GLU A 788 14.75 -37.15 99.71
C GLU A 788 14.89 -36.24 98.45
N PRO A 789 15.53 -36.76 97.37
CA PRO A 789 16.16 -35.97 96.31
C PRO A 789 15.44 -36.10 94.96
N TRP A 790 14.45 -35.27 94.63
CA TRP A 790 13.91 -35.16 93.25
C TRP A 790 13.30 -33.77 92.99
N ARG A 791 14.12 -32.79 92.57
CA ARG A 791 13.68 -31.52 91.97
C ARG A 791 14.64 -30.95 90.91
N TRP A 792 15.44 -31.82 90.28
CA TRP A 792 16.34 -31.45 89.17
C TRP A 792 15.71 -31.61 87.77
N LEU A 793 14.39 -31.80 87.66
CA LEU A 793 13.71 -32.09 86.39
C LEU A 793 12.71 -31.03 85.91
N GLU A 794 12.50 -29.92 86.64
CA GLU A 794 11.57 -28.87 86.21
C GLU A 794 12.26 -27.54 85.81
N GLU A 795 13.45 -27.21 86.33
CA GLU A 795 14.15 -25.95 85.96
C GLU A 795 14.99 -26.06 84.68
N SER A 796 15.29 -27.28 84.20
CA SER A 796 16.00 -27.51 82.92
C SER A 796 15.07 -27.52 81.71
N ARG A 797 13.74 -27.54 81.91
CA ARG A 797 12.75 -27.56 80.81
C ARG A 797 12.51 -26.16 80.25
N ASP A 798 12.52 -25.15 81.11
CA ASP A 798 12.30 -23.75 80.72
C ASP A 798 13.50 -23.13 79.98
N PHE A 799 14.72 -23.62 80.23
CA PHE A 799 15.92 -23.18 79.51
C PHE A 799 16.03 -23.78 78.10
N ILE A 800 15.49 -24.99 77.89
CA ILE A 800 15.47 -25.65 76.58
C ILE A 800 14.34 -25.11 75.69
N GLU A 801 13.19 -24.71 76.25
CA GLU A 801 12.13 -24.03 75.49
C GLU A 801 12.52 -22.60 75.04
N PHE A 802 13.38 -21.92 75.78
CA PHE A 802 13.94 -20.61 75.40
C PHE A 802 14.93 -20.70 74.23
N LEU A 803 15.76 -21.76 74.18
CA LEU A 803 16.71 -21.99 73.09
C LEU A 803 16.05 -22.50 71.80
N ALA A 804 14.93 -23.25 71.91
CA ALA A 804 14.14 -23.68 70.75
C ALA A 804 13.38 -22.52 70.05
N HIS A 805 12.94 -21.51 70.80
CA HIS A 805 12.31 -20.30 70.23
C HIS A 805 13.33 -19.37 69.54
N SER A 806 14.59 -19.37 69.98
CA SER A 806 15.67 -18.58 69.37
C SER A 806 16.14 -19.16 68.02
N SER A 807 16.17 -20.49 67.89
CA SER A 807 16.55 -21.16 66.62
C SER A 807 15.47 -21.05 65.54
N SER A 808 14.18 -21.03 65.91
CA SER A 808 13.07 -20.74 65.00
C SER A 808 13.15 -19.32 64.43
N SER A 809 13.53 -18.33 65.25
CA SER A 809 13.67 -16.93 64.84
C SER A 809 14.81 -16.73 63.83
N LEU A 810 15.94 -17.42 64.00
CA LEU A 810 17.07 -17.35 63.05
C LEU A 810 16.74 -18.03 61.71
N CYS A 811 16.00 -19.14 61.72
CA CYS A 811 15.60 -19.84 60.49
C CYS A 811 14.58 -19.03 59.67
N ASP A 812 13.67 -18.31 60.32
CA ASP A 812 12.73 -17.40 59.65
C ASP A 812 13.44 -16.15 59.12
N HIS A 813 14.47 -15.63 59.80
CA HIS A 813 15.26 -14.49 59.32
C HIS A 813 16.07 -14.85 58.05
N VAL A 814 16.63 -16.06 57.98
CA VAL A 814 17.34 -16.55 56.78
C VAL A 814 16.36 -16.84 55.62
N ARG A 815 15.14 -17.34 55.91
CA ARG A 815 14.08 -17.50 54.89
C ARG A 815 13.56 -16.16 54.37
N GLN A 816 13.45 -15.14 55.21
CA GLN A 816 13.05 -13.78 54.79
C GLN A 816 14.14 -13.09 53.98
N ARG A 817 15.42 -13.29 54.32
CA ARG A 817 16.56 -12.76 53.54
C ARG A 817 16.64 -13.38 52.14
N ASN A 818 16.41 -14.70 52.00
CA ASN A 818 16.34 -15.36 50.69
C ASN A 818 15.08 -15.00 49.89
N LYS A 819 13.93 -14.72 50.53
CA LYS A 819 12.74 -14.19 49.83
C LYS A 819 12.91 -12.74 49.35
N ILE A 820 13.73 -11.93 50.03
CA ILE A 820 14.07 -10.57 49.60
C ILE A 820 15.09 -10.59 48.46
N ALA A 821 16.06 -11.51 48.47
CA ALA A 821 17.00 -11.70 47.36
C ALA A 821 16.29 -12.17 46.06
N ILE A 822 15.33 -13.08 46.16
CA ILE A 822 14.56 -13.57 44.99
C ILE A 822 13.55 -12.51 44.49
N ARG A 823 13.07 -11.61 45.36
CA ARG A 823 12.25 -10.45 44.92
C ARG A 823 13.09 -9.35 44.26
N ASN A 824 14.33 -9.12 44.68
CA ASN A 824 15.19 -8.08 44.08
C ASN A 824 15.78 -8.44 42.71
N VAL A 825 15.88 -9.73 42.37
CA VAL A 825 16.23 -10.14 40.99
C VAL A 825 15.06 -9.92 40.01
N ASN A 826 13.81 -9.96 40.49
CA ASN A 826 12.61 -9.77 39.66
C ASN A 826 12.19 -8.29 39.45
N TRP A 827 12.90 -7.33 40.04
CA TRP A 827 12.67 -5.90 39.83
C TRP A 827 13.57 -5.25 38.76
N HIS A 828 14.64 -5.94 38.33
CA HIS A 828 15.52 -5.44 37.26
C HIS A 828 15.06 -5.82 35.83
N ASP A 829 14.15 -6.79 35.68
CA ASP A 829 13.61 -7.23 34.38
C ASP A 829 12.28 -6.57 33.98
N ARG A 830 11.83 -5.52 34.67
CA ARG A 830 10.59 -4.77 34.34
C ARG A 830 10.80 -3.32 33.91
N PHE A 831 12.03 -2.93 33.59
CA PHE A 831 12.35 -1.69 32.89
C PHE A 831 13.19 -1.99 31.65
N ASN A 832 12.57 -2.68 30.70
CA ASN A 832 12.93 -2.67 29.27
C ASN A 832 11.81 -3.36 28.49
N PHE A 833 10.74 -2.59 28.25
CA PHE A 833 9.84 -2.73 27.10
C PHE A 833 9.13 -1.41 26.85
#